data_AF-A0A4Z1E838-F1
#
_entry.id   AF-A0A4Z1E838-F1
#
_cell.length_a   1.000
_cell.length_b   1.000
_cell.length_c   1.000
_cell.angle_alpha   90.00
_cell.angle_beta   90.00
_cell.angle_gamma   90.00
#
_symmetry.space_group_name_H-M   'P 1'
#
loop_
_entity.id
_entity.type
_entity.pdbx_description
1 polymer ?
#
loop_
_entity_poly.entity_id
_entity_poly.type
_entity_poly.pdbx_seq_one_letter_code
_entity_poly.pdbx_strand_id
1 'polypeptide(L)'
;MRPEEVRPQISDRLLEGVAADLLASRRAVPLHQLLAHLGRAAAPSLTTLDLLCRELRSQGYLRRALEVAERVNAVAPTTGARRRVSTLASEIAVLEGGSSTEVVSRDGWRGPVSGSVLLVMGRSLPDVDTNYARHLHAVAVGLAEMGLRAEIVTELGYRATQDAYRSENVDGVVYHRLPGPVRGEASLEDWLHRYSQKLATVVRKVRPAVLVAGSDFLNVLPALSSGDAFDLPVVYDVSGDWDASWYRRTGEPLGWPSPEELALSSQGLPDRFLLRRRRERSARNAVSHVVVSSASSSVRSEVERELGESGVPSTTVDKDPIGTYAQVLESLGAVPQGLRSLVDVRADSTSRVALTRRAETLRRPLEGHVTLDKPEAVAELLSDGWRWNGLHPVSMALPMDWWACSGNRSQDFRYQAWKFMGPVLREDSVRPGTELLDWCHERALDWCATAVDRREGTSMVWYDMALALRAPLLAYLFEHALSDSRRTQPEIDALHRAVVAHQRAFLAPGAFNPATNHGFYTAIGQLAFARRLIELPGMSDVLQQGQQRLRQVVDQQFAKDGGHREHSPDYHRMLVDSFVDAAEDGLIEDESILALIERSAHVTGWFIRPDGEIEQIGDSMARLVASRTRSSRDPATSFIVSRGKSGAPPTEEMLVLPESGYAIVRAPRPTTGEELANSSYLTLMAAFHSRTHKHADDLAVTWFDGGAEILIDSGRFGYLDPLPEDHPDRALGFFYSRPERQYVESTPAHSTVSADGRDHDRRDRKPYGAAVVSGRHEAGVFVVEGEVDHGHWRHHRVVRLAPGLGLDIRDEVESLDGEPHTFTTWWNMAGGLTLNDSDHNSLRFGRDGGSLVVDAVDGGGQWDAQRGRHTPLLGWRSHRDFELEPCWNVSRSVFSRHHVFETSFRLGSAR
;
A
#
# COMPACT_ATOMS: atom_id res chain seq x y z
N MET A 1 47.66 -59.90 62.63
CA MET A 1 48.47 -58.79 62.08
C MET A 1 49.05 -59.24 60.74
N ARG A 2 48.50 -58.74 59.63
CA ARG A 2 49.14 -58.76 58.31
C ARG A 2 49.58 -57.33 58.00
N PRO A 3 50.68 -57.11 57.26
CA PRO A 3 51.32 -55.81 57.14
C PRO A 3 50.44 -54.83 56.38
N GLU A 4 50.33 -53.61 56.90
CA GLU A 4 49.82 -52.46 56.17
C GLU A 4 50.63 -52.26 54.89
N GLU A 5 49.97 -52.28 53.74
CA GLU A 5 50.53 -51.71 52.51
C GLU A 5 50.71 -50.21 52.74
N VAL A 6 51.91 -49.82 53.13
CA VAL A 6 52.36 -48.43 53.13
C VAL A 6 52.37 -47.96 51.68
N ARG A 7 51.24 -47.39 51.22
CA ARG A 7 51.25 -46.53 50.04
C ARG A 7 52.10 -45.30 50.39
N PRO A 8 53.12 -44.95 49.59
CA PRO A 8 53.94 -43.79 49.89
C PRO A 8 53.05 -42.54 49.97
N GLN A 9 53.05 -41.87 51.13
CA GLN A 9 52.47 -40.53 51.25
C GLN A 9 53.33 -39.59 50.41
N ILE A 10 52.85 -39.27 49.22
CA ILE A 10 53.42 -38.22 48.40
C ILE A 10 53.22 -36.91 49.18
N SER A 11 54.29 -36.15 49.42
CA SER A 11 54.17 -34.86 50.11
C SER A 11 53.37 -33.87 49.25
N ASP A 12 52.56 -33.02 49.88
CA ASP A 12 51.75 -32.00 49.20
C ASP A 12 52.59 -31.15 48.24
N ARG A 13 53.85 -30.89 48.59
CA ARG A 13 54.81 -30.13 47.78
C ARG A 13 55.25 -30.87 46.51
N LEU A 14 55.37 -32.19 46.56
CA LEU A 14 55.67 -33.01 45.37
C LEU A 14 54.44 -33.13 44.46
N LEU A 15 53.24 -33.24 45.05
CA LEU A 15 51.97 -33.21 44.31
C LEU A 15 51.78 -31.87 43.57
N GLU A 16 52.08 -30.75 44.22
CA GLU A 16 52.04 -29.43 43.58
C GLU A 16 53.04 -29.29 42.45
N GLY A 17 54.29 -29.76 42.64
CA GLY A 17 55.32 -29.73 41.60
C GLY A 17 54.94 -30.56 40.36
N VAL A 18 54.44 -31.78 40.57
CA VAL A 18 53.94 -32.65 39.50
C VAL A 18 52.74 -32.01 38.79
N ALA A 19 51.81 -31.40 39.52
CA ALA A 19 50.67 -30.71 38.93
C ALA A 19 51.11 -29.51 38.07
N ALA A 20 52.06 -28.71 38.55
CA ALA A 20 52.62 -27.59 37.80
C ALA A 20 53.35 -28.03 36.53
N ASP A 21 54.17 -29.09 36.60
CA ASP A 21 54.89 -29.65 35.45
C ASP A 21 53.94 -30.27 34.42
N LEU A 22 52.89 -30.97 34.86
CA LEU A 22 51.88 -31.53 33.97
C LEU A 22 51.09 -30.43 33.25
N LEU A 23 50.69 -29.38 33.97
CA LEU A 23 50.02 -28.20 33.39
C LEU A 23 50.94 -27.44 32.42
N ALA A 24 52.26 -27.41 32.67
CA ALA A 24 53.25 -26.83 31.76
C ALA A 24 53.49 -27.70 30.51
N SER A 25 53.37 -29.03 30.63
CA SER A 25 53.69 -29.98 29.57
C SER A 25 52.70 -30.03 28.40
N ARG A 26 51.48 -29.48 28.56
CA ARG A 26 50.36 -29.56 27.59
C ARG A 26 50.04 -30.96 27.05
N ARG A 27 50.45 -32.02 27.75
CA ARG A 27 50.12 -33.40 27.38
C ARG A 27 48.63 -33.68 27.67
N ALA A 28 48.09 -34.71 27.02
CA ALA A 28 46.75 -35.24 27.27
C ALA A 28 46.66 -35.86 28.68
N VAL A 29 46.61 -35.02 29.70
CA VAL A 29 46.47 -35.47 31.08
C VAL A 29 44.98 -35.49 31.42
N PRO A 30 44.45 -36.56 32.04
CA PRO A 30 43.09 -36.57 32.57
C PRO A 30 42.98 -35.56 33.73
N LEU A 31 42.75 -34.28 33.43
CA LEU A 31 42.75 -33.15 34.37
C LEU A 31 41.77 -33.33 35.55
N HIS A 32 40.75 -34.16 35.38
CA HIS A 32 39.80 -34.54 36.44
C HIS A 32 40.42 -35.45 37.51
N GLN A 33 41.39 -36.30 37.16
CA GLN A 33 42.15 -37.09 38.13
C GLN A 33 43.10 -36.18 38.92
N LEU A 34 43.66 -35.15 38.27
CA LEU A 34 44.47 -34.11 38.91
C LEU A 34 43.64 -33.32 39.95
N LEU A 35 42.39 -32.97 39.62
CA LEU A 35 41.46 -32.25 40.50
C LEU A 35 41.08 -33.04 41.76
N ALA A 36 40.85 -34.35 41.62
CA ALA A 36 40.57 -35.25 42.74
C ALA A 36 41.78 -35.44 43.67
N HIS A 37 43.01 -35.33 43.14
CA HIS A 37 44.25 -35.41 43.92
C HIS A 37 44.61 -34.06 44.57
N LEU A 38 44.39 -32.93 43.88
CA LEU A 38 44.61 -31.58 44.43
C LEU A 38 43.60 -31.22 45.53
N GLY A 39 42.39 -31.79 45.51
CA GLY A 39 41.42 -31.66 46.61
C GLY A 39 41.84 -32.35 47.92
N ARG A 40 42.93 -33.13 47.91
CA ARG A 40 43.50 -33.81 49.10
C ARG A 40 44.75 -33.12 49.66
N ALA A 41 45.31 -32.13 48.98
CA ALA A 41 46.45 -31.36 49.46
C ALA A 41 46.01 -30.27 50.44
N ALA A 42 46.79 -30.01 51.50
CA ALA A 42 46.38 -29.14 52.60
C ALA A 42 46.20 -27.65 52.22
N ALA A 43 46.83 -27.17 51.13
CA ALA A 43 46.63 -25.83 50.56
C ALA A 43 47.28 -25.68 49.17
N PRO A 44 46.59 -25.99 48.04
CA PRO A 44 47.14 -25.78 46.70
C PRO A 44 47.33 -24.29 46.36
N SER A 45 48.41 -23.94 45.66
CA SER A 45 48.69 -22.56 45.25
C SER A 45 47.60 -21.96 44.36
N LEU A 46 47.24 -20.69 44.59
CA LEU A 46 46.25 -19.97 43.77
C LEU A 46 46.65 -19.92 42.28
N THR A 47 47.95 -19.83 41.98
CA THR A 47 48.47 -19.84 40.61
C THR A 47 48.20 -21.17 39.90
N THR A 48 48.39 -22.29 40.60
CA THR A 48 48.12 -23.64 40.07
C THR A 48 46.63 -23.83 39.79
N LEU A 49 45.76 -23.38 40.70
CA LEU A 49 44.31 -23.42 40.50
C LEU A 49 43.85 -22.51 39.34
N ASP A 50 44.49 -21.35 39.17
CA ASP A 50 44.22 -20.42 38.07
C ASP A 50 44.53 -21.07 36.70
N LEU A 51 45.70 -21.69 36.59
CA LEU A 51 46.14 -22.43 35.39
C LEU A 51 45.22 -23.61 35.09
N LEU A 52 44.87 -24.41 36.12
CA LEU A 52 43.96 -25.54 35.98
C LEU A 52 42.57 -25.10 35.48
N CYS A 53 42.02 -24.02 36.02
CA CYS A 53 40.74 -23.46 35.57
C CYS A 53 40.78 -23.06 34.09
N ARG A 54 41.85 -22.38 33.65
CA ARG A 54 42.03 -21.98 32.25
C ARG A 54 42.12 -23.19 31.32
N GLU A 55 42.83 -24.22 31.72
CA GLU A 55 43.01 -25.43 30.91
C GLU A 55 41.74 -26.28 30.85
N LEU A 56 41.01 -26.43 31.95
CA LEU A 56 39.69 -27.08 31.93
C LEU A 56 38.72 -26.37 30.99
N ARG A 57 38.73 -25.03 30.99
CA ARG A 57 37.90 -24.23 30.08
C ARG A 57 38.35 -24.33 28.62
N SER A 58 39.65 -24.35 28.34
CA SER A 58 40.17 -24.49 26.97
C SER A 58 39.78 -25.85 26.38
N GLN A 59 39.81 -26.90 27.21
CA GLN A 59 39.37 -28.27 26.88
C GLN A 59 37.84 -28.46 26.94
N GLY A 60 37.06 -27.43 27.30
CA GLY A 60 35.60 -27.47 27.29
C GLY A 60 34.93 -28.21 28.46
N TYR A 61 35.65 -28.54 29.54
CA TYR A 61 35.07 -29.03 30.81
C TYR A 61 34.57 -27.87 31.67
N LEU A 62 33.54 -27.18 31.18
CA LEU A 62 33.07 -25.91 31.72
C LEU A 62 32.63 -26.01 33.18
N ARG A 63 31.92 -27.08 33.59
CA ARG A 63 31.44 -27.20 34.97
C ARG A 63 32.58 -27.38 35.97
N ARG A 64 33.57 -28.19 35.59
CA ARG A 64 34.80 -28.38 36.38
C ARG A 64 35.61 -27.09 36.44
N ALA A 65 35.69 -26.35 35.33
CA ALA A 65 36.35 -25.05 35.31
C ALA A 65 35.65 -24.04 36.23
N LEU A 66 34.32 -24.05 36.28
CA LEU A 66 33.51 -23.20 37.15
C LEU A 66 33.75 -23.56 38.63
N GLU A 67 33.73 -24.84 38.99
CA GLU A 67 34.02 -25.31 40.35
C GLU A 67 35.39 -24.82 40.84
N VAL A 68 36.43 -24.90 40.00
CA VAL A 68 37.76 -24.38 40.34
C VAL A 68 37.76 -22.85 40.44
N ALA A 69 37.06 -22.15 39.55
CA ALA A 69 36.96 -20.69 39.60
C ALA A 69 36.26 -20.19 40.87
N GLU A 70 35.21 -20.89 41.31
CA GLU A 70 34.48 -20.59 42.56
C GLU A 70 35.37 -20.79 43.78
N ARG A 71 36.16 -21.88 43.82
CA ARG A 71 37.15 -22.10 44.88
C ARG A 71 38.20 -20.99 44.93
N VAL A 72 38.76 -20.61 43.78
CA VAL A 72 39.73 -19.50 43.71
C VAL A 72 39.08 -18.20 44.19
N ASN A 73 37.85 -17.91 43.78
CA ASN A 73 37.13 -16.70 44.20
C ASN A 73 36.78 -16.71 45.70
N ALA A 74 36.46 -17.86 46.29
CA ALA A 74 36.19 -18.00 47.71
C ALA A 74 37.43 -17.74 48.57
N VAL A 75 38.61 -18.16 48.11
CA VAL A 75 39.89 -17.96 48.81
C VAL A 75 40.45 -16.55 48.57
N ALA A 76 40.35 -16.01 47.35
CA ALA A 76 40.91 -14.72 46.96
C ALA A 76 39.95 -13.94 46.02
N PRO A 77 38.94 -13.22 46.57
CA PRO A 77 37.86 -12.59 45.80
C PRO A 77 38.29 -11.31 45.08
N THR A 78 39.10 -11.44 44.04
CA THR A 78 39.51 -10.33 43.16
C THR A 78 38.48 -10.04 42.07
N THR A 79 38.51 -8.85 41.46
CA THR A 79 37.69 -8.51 40.29
C THR A 79 37.86 -9.51 39.14
N GLY A 80 39.10 -9.98 38.91
CA GLY A 80 39.40 -10.99 37.90
C GLY A 80 38.79 -12.36 38.21
N ALA A 81 38.84 -12.80 39.48
CA ALA A 81 38.24 -14.06 39.91
C ALA A 81 36.71 -14.05 39.77
N ARG A 82 36.04 -12.96 40.23
CA ARG A 82 34.60 -12.77 40.09
C ARG A 82 34.16 -12.75 38.62
N ARG A 83 34.89 -12.01 37.77
CA ARG A 83 34.62 -11.95 36.31
C ARG A 83 34.71 -13.33 35.68
N ARG A 84 35.66 -14.17 36.10
CA ARG A 84 35.82 -15.52 35.55
C ARG A 84 34.66 -16.44 35.94
N VAL A 85 34.26 -16.44 37.21
CA VAL A 85 33.09 -17.19 37.68
C VAL A 85 31.85 -16.78 36.88
N SER A 86 31.58 -15.46 36.80
CA SER A 86 30.47 -14.91 36.02
C SER A 86 30.53 -15.29 34.53
N THR A 87 31.71 -15.25 33.92
CA THR A 87 31.87 -15.61 32.50
C THR A 87 31.58 -17.08 32.24
N LEU A 88 32.08 -17.98 33.09
CA LEU A 88 31.85 -19.42 32.98
C LEU A 88 30.39 -19.79 33.26
N ALA A 89 29.81 -19.22 34.33
CA ALA A 89 28.41 -19.43 34.67
C ALA A 89 27.48 -18.96 33.55
N SER A 90 27.72 -17.77 33.00
CA SER A 90 26.97 -17.23 31.85
C SER A 90 27.12 -18.09 30.59
N GLU A 91 28.33 -18.58 30.30
CA GLU A 91 28.56 -19.49 29.17
C GLU A 91 27.79 -20.81 29.33
N ILE A 92 27.82 -21.41 30.53
CA ILE A 92 27.06 -22.63 30.83
C ILE A 92 25.55 -22.37 30.73
N ALA A 93 25.04 -21.29 31.33
CA ALA A 93 23.62 -20.96 31.33
C ALA A 93 23.06 -20.81 29.91
N VAL A 94 23.77 -20.11 29.02
CA VAL A 94 23.37 -19.96 27.61
C VAL A 94 23.31 -21.32 26.90
N LEU A 95 24.27 -22.20 27.15
CA LEU A 95 24.33 -23.53 26.53
C LEU A 95 23.29 -24.49 27.11
N GLU A 96 22.91 -24.35 28.38
CA GLU A 96 21.80 -25.07 29.02
C GLU A 96 20.42 -24.53 28.64
N GLY A 97 20.36 -23.30 28.11
CA GLY A 97 19.15 -22.66 27.62
C GLY A 97 18.56 -21.57 28.53
N GLY A 98 19.24 -21.19 29.61
CA GLY A 98 18.78 -20.21 30.60
C GLY A 98 19.06 -18.73 30.28
N SER A 99 19.30 -18.34 29.02
CA SER A 99 19.61 -16.95 28.66
C SER A 99 18.36 -16.13 28.34
N SER A 100 18.22 -14.93 28.92
CA SER A 100 17.18 -13.96 28.51
C SER A 100 17.57 -13.28 27.20
N THR A 101 16.94 -13.71 26.11
CA THR A 101 17.01 -13.05 24.79
C THR A 101 15.76 -12.21 24.51
N GLU A 102 14.91 -11.99 25.53
CA GLU A 102 13.63 -11.30 25.38
C GLU A 102 13.79 -9.89 24.78
N VAL A 103 12.96 -9.60 23.78
CA VAL A 103 12.85 -8.30 23.12
C VAL A 103 11.49 -7.70 23.49
N VAL A 104 11.49 -6.52 24.09
CA VAL A 104 10.35 -6.06 24.92
C VAL A 104 9.29 -5.23 24.18
N SER A 105 9.44 -4.86 22.90
CA SER A 105 8.42 -3.94 22.32
C SER A 105 8.20 -4.02 20.80
N ARG A 106 6.91 -4.08 20.42
CA ARG A 106 6.37 -3.86 19.06
C ARG A 106 6.07 -2.38 18.76
N ASP A 107 6.44 -1.44 19.62
CA ASP A 107 6.12 -0.03 19.42
C ASP A 107 6.69 0.48 18.10
N GLY A 108 5.82 1.10 17.30
CA GLY A 108 6.16 1.57 15.95
C GLY A 108 6.26 0.48 14.88
N TRP A 109 5.98 -0.80 15.20
CA TRP A 109 5.92 -1.87 14.20
C TRP A 109 4.69 -1.71 13.30
N ARG A 110 4.92 -1.64 11.98
CA ARG A 110 3.86 -1.47 10.96
C ARG A 110 3.53 -2.77 10.23
N GLY A 111 3.93 -3.91 10.77
CA GLY A 111 3.83 -5.21 10.09
C GLY A 111 4.93 -5.46 9.04
N PRO A 112 5.11 -6.72 8.63
CA PRO A 112 6.10 -7.11 7.62
C PRO A 112 5.76 -6.55 6.23
N VAL A 113 6.78 -6.44 5.38
CA VAL A 113 6.64 -6.16 3.94
C VAL A 113 6.84 -7.47 3.18
N SER A 114 5.79 -7.93 2.47
CA SER A 114 5.87 -9.13 1.62
C SER A 114 7.03 -9.00 0.62
N GLY A 115 7.79 -10.07 0.44
CA GLY A 115 8.98 -10.04 -0.42
C GLY A 115 10.25 -9.52 0.25
N SER A 116 10.21 -9.08 1.51
CA SER A 116 11.39 -8.67 2.27
C SER A 116 11.95 -9.80 3.13
N VAL A 117 13.24 -10.09 2.98
CA VAL A 117 13.95 -11.19 3.65
C VAL A 117 15.16 -10.62 4.38
N LEU A 118 15.31 -10.92 5.67
CA LEU A 118 16.50 -10.54 6.43
C LEU A 118 17.29 -11.80 6.80
N LEU A 119 18.48 -11.91 6.22
CA LEU A 119 19.40 -13.01 6.48
C LEU A 119 20.32 -12.65 7.66
N VAL A 120 20.38 -13.50 8.67
CA VAL A 120 21.15 -13.29 9.91
C VAL A 120 22.36 -14.21 9.90
N MET A 121 23.57 -13.64 9.86
CA MET A 121 24.81 -14.43 9.78
C MET A 121 25.91 -13.92 10.70
N GLY A 122 26.76 -14.82 11.19
CA GLY A 122 27.86 -14.45 12.09
C GLY A 122 28.91 -13.58 11.40
N ARG A 123 29.55 -14.13 10.36
CA ARG A 123 30.59 -13.45 9.58
C ARG A 123 30.19 -13.39 8.12
N SER A 124 30.67 -12.39 7.39
CA SER A 124 30.27 -12.18 6.00
C SER A 124 31.39 -11.74 5.08
N LEU A 125 31.14 -11.85 3.78
CA LEU A 125 31.87 -11.14 2.74
C LEU A 125 31.77 -9.61 2.95
N PRO A 126 32.73 -8.84 2.39
CA PRO A 126 33.92 -9.30 1.64
C PRO A 126 35.06 -9.83 2.53
N ASP A 127 34.97 -9.64 3.84
CA ASP A 127 36.14 -9.76 4.72
C ASP A 127 36.44 -11.16 5.22
N VAL A 128 35.41 -11.99 5.37
CA VAL A 128 35.54 -13.37 5.81
C VAL A 128 35.00 -14.28 4.73
N ASP A 129 35.93 -14.76 3.91
CA ASP A 129 35.65 -15.71 2.85
C ASP A 129 35.61 -17.14 3.42
N THR A 130 34.40 -17.58 3.78
CA THR A 130 34.12 -18.98 4.14
C THR A 130 33.03 -19.53 3.24
N ASN A 131 32.97 -20.85 3.08
CA ASN A 131 31.94 -21.50 2.27
C ASN A 131 30.52 -21.10 2.68
N TYR A 132 30.26 -20.98 3.99
CA TYR A 132 28.97 -20.53 4.52
C TYR A 132 28.70 -19.05 4.23
N ALA A 133 29.69 -18.17 4.39
CA ALA A 133 29.53 -16.75 4.07
C ALA A 133 29.25 -16.53 2.58
N ARG A 134 29.94 -17.27 1.69
CA ARG A 134 29.67 -17.28 0.24
C ARG A 134 28.27 -17.81 -0.08
N HIS A 135 27.86 -18.89 0.56
CA HIS A 135 26.55 -19.51 0.33
C HIS A 135 25.40 -18.54 0.65
N LEU A 136 25.35 -17.99 1.86
CA LEU A 136 24.27 -17.06 2.22
C LEU A 136 24.32 -15.75 1.45
N HIS A 137 25.52 -15.27 1.08
CA HIS A 137 25.63 -14.11 0.19
C HIS A 137 25.06 -14.43 -1.20
N ALA A 138 25.41 -15.57 -1.79
CA ALA A 138 24.88 -16.00 -3.09
C ALA A 138 23.36 -16.21 -3.06
N VAL A 139 22.82 -16.72 -1.94
CA VAL A 139 21.37 -16.80 -1.72
C VAL A 139 20.76 -15.39 -1.67
N ALA A 140 21.34 -14.46 -0.91
CA ALA A 140 20.83 -13.09 -0.83
C ALA A 140 20.86 -12.38 -2.19
N VAL A 141 21.95 -12.51 -2.95
CA VAL A 141 22.07 -12.00 -4.32
C VAL A 141 21.02 -12.64 -5.21
N GLY A 142 20.91 -13.96 -5.21
CA GLY A 142 19.93 -14.67 -6.04
C GLY A 142 18.48 -14.29 -5.72
N LEU A 143 18.11 -14.20 -4.44
CA LEU A 143 16.79 -13.70 -4.03
C LEU A 143 16.59 -12.24 -4.48
N ALA A 144 17.63 -11.40 -4.42
CA ALA A 144 17.59 -10.04 -4.90
C ALA A 144 17.47 -9.96 -6.44
N GLU A 145 18.13 -10.83 -7.20
CA GLU A 145 18.02 -10.96 -8.65
C GLU A 145 16.65 -11.47 -9.07
N MET A 146 16.05 -12.35 -8.27
CA MET A 146 14.64 -12.68 -8.42
C MET A 146 13.80 -11.42 -8.24
N GLY A 147 14.27 -10.38 -7.54
CA GLY A 147 13.63 -9.08 -7.29
C GLY A 147 13.07 -8.93 -5.87
N LEU A 148 13.44 -9.84 -4.96
CA LEU A 148 13.07 -9.72 -3.54
C LEU A 148 13.94 -8.65 -2.88
N ARG A 149 13.47 -8.15 -1.74
CA ARG A 149 14.28 -7.28 -0.88
C ARG A 149 15.03 -8.15 0.13
N ALA A 150 16.15 -8.72 -0.30
CA ALA A 150 17.03 -9.52 0.53
C ALA A 150 18.16 -8.65 1.11
N GLU A 151 18.21 -8.56 2.44
CA GLU A 151 19.24 -7.80 3.17
C GLU A 151 19.92 -8.72 4.20
N ILE A 152 21.16 -8.43 4.57
CA ILE A 152 21.94 -9.23 5.51
C ILE A 152 22.23 -8.43 6.77
N VAL A 153 22.11 -9.04 7.94
CA VAL A 153 22.59 -8.50 9.20
C VAL A 153 23.65 -9.42 9.81
N THR A 154 24.72 -8.80 10.30
CA THR A 154 25.83 -9.53 10.93
C THR A 154 25.76 -9.57 12.45
N GLU A 155 26.60 -10.40 13.08
CA GLU A 155 26.70 -10.48 14.53
C GLU A 155 27.12 -9.15 15.17
N LEU A 156 26.78 -9.00 16.46
CA LEU A 156 27.13 -7.84 17.26
C LEU A 156 28.66 -7.63 17.31
N GLY A 157 29.10 -6.40 17.03
CA GLY A 157 30.50 -6.00 17.05
C GLY A 157 31.28 -6.40 15.79
N TYR A 158 30.65 -7.07 14.81
CA TYR A 158 31.33 -7.39 13.55
C TYR A 158 31.56 -6.12 12.73
N ARG A 159 32.82 -5.66 12.69
CA ARG A 159 33.28 -4.43 12.00
C ARG A 159 32.53 -3.15 12.40
N ALA A 160 31.84 -3.19 13.52
CA ALA A 160 31.15 -2.05 14.12
C ALA A 160 31.50 -2.01 15.61
N THR A 161 32.78 -1.80 15.93
CA THR A 161 33.25 -1.64 17.31
C THR A 161 33.05 -0.21 17.86
N GLN A 162 32.59 0.71 17.01
CA GLN A 162 32.18 2.08 17.40
C GLN A 162 30.67 2.11 17.71
N ASP A 163 30.19 3.10 18.47
CA ASP A 163 28.78 3.24 18.90
C ASP A 163 27.76 3.48 17.76
N ALA A 164 28.21 3.50 16.50
CA ALA A 164 27.37 3.84 15.35
C ALA A 164 27.03 2.61 14.50
N TYR A 165 25.72 2.39 14.29
CA TYR A 165 25.19 1.48 13.28
C TYR A 165 25.68 1.89 11.89
N ARG A 166 26.00 0.90 11.04
CA ARG A 166 26.40 1.13 9.64
C ARG A 166 25.64 0.21 8.71
N SER A 167 25.40 0.69 7.49
CA SER A 167 25.00 -0.14 6.38
C SER A 167 25.88 0.10 5.16
N GLU A 168 26.13 -0.97 4.41
CA GLU A 168 26.94 -0.95 3.19
C GLU A 168 26.29 -1.84 2.12
N ASN A 169 26.61 -1.59 0.85
CA ASN A 169 26.13 -2.41 -0.26
C ASN A 169 27.29 -3.29 -0.74
N VAL A 170 27.05 -4.60 -0.83
CA VAL A 170 27.99 -5.59 -1.36
C VAL A 170 27.23 -6.38 -2.42
N ASP A 171 27.66 -6.28 -3.67
CA ASP A 171 27.06 -6.97 -4.84
C ASP A 171 25.53 -6.76 -4.94
N GLY A 172 25.06 -5.53 -4.69
CA GLY A 172 23.65 -5.18 -4.75
C GLY A 172 22.84 -5.51 -3.48
N VAL A 173 23.44 -6.20 -2.51
CA VAL A 173 22.79 -6.58 -1.23
C VAL A 173 23.17 -5.59 -0.13
N VAL A 174 22.18 -5.12 0.64
CA VAL A 174 22.42 -4.25 1.79
C VAL A 174 22.84 -5.08 3.00
N TYR A 175 23.96 -4.71 3.60
CA TYR A 175 24.51 -5.29 4.83
C TYR A 175 24.32 -4.35 6.01
N HIS A 176 23.84 -4.87 7.13
CA HIS A 176 23.68 -4.18 8.40
C HIS A 176 24.75 -4.63 9.39
N ARG A 177 25.54 -3.67 9.88
CA ARG A 177 26.59 -3.89 10.89
C ARG A 177 26.10 -3.39 12.24
N LEU A 178 26.05 -4.30 13.22
CA LEU A 178 25.50 -4.01 14.54
C LEU A 178 26.59 -3.52 15.50
N PRO A 179 26.46 -2.31 16.06
CA PRO A 179 27.46 -1.77 16.97
C PRO A 179 27.38 -2.43 18.34
N GLY A 180 28.52 -2.80 18.91
CA GLY A 180 28.59 -3.36 20.25
C GLY A 180 29.89 -4.12 20.53
N PRO A 181 29.99 -4.75 21.72
CA PRO A 181 31.16 -5.54 22.09
C PRO A 181 31.37 -6.69 21.10
N VAL A 182 32.62 -6.88 20.69
CA VAL A 182 33.00 -8.08 19.93
C VAL A 182 32.80 -9.31 20.82
N ARG A 183 32.42 -10.44 20.21
CA ARG A 183 32.25 -11.71 20.92
C ARG A 183 33.46 -12.00 21.83
N GLY A 184 33.22 -12.11 23.13
CA GLY A 184 34.24 -12.35 24.17
C GLY A 184 34.63 -11.13 25.01
N GLU A 185 34.25 -9.91 24.61
CA GLU A 185 34.48 -8.69 25.40
C GLU A 185 33.47 -8.56 26.56
N ALA A 186 32.24 -9.03 26.36
CA ALA A 186 31.19 -9.16 27.36
C ALA A 186 30.93 -10.64 27.73
N SER A 187 30.13 -10.89 28.78
CA SER A 187 29.62 -12.25 29.03
C SER A 187 28.75 -12.71 27.87
N LEU A 188 28.65 -14.01 27.64
CA LEU A 188 27.92 -14.54 26.48
C LEU A 188 26.42 -14.17 26.53
N GLU A 189 25.85 -14.18 27.72
CA GLU A 189 24.47 -13.77 27.96
C GLU A 189 24.23 -12.28 27.69
N ASP A 190 25.09 -11.39 28.19
CA ASP A 190 24.98 -9.94 27.91
C ASP A 190 25.18 -9.65 26.41
N TRP A 191 26.13 -10.35 25.77
CA TRP A 191 26.36 -10.23 24.34
C TRP A 191 25.13 -10.67 23.52
N LEU A 192 24.51 -11.82 23.86
CA LEU A 192 23.30 -12.31 23.19
C LEU A 192 22.08 -11.40 23.43
N HIS A 193 21.92 -10.90 24.66
CA HIS A 193 20.87 -9.96 25.00
C HIS A 193 21.00 -8.69 24.14
N ARG A 194 22.19 -8.07 24.11
CA ARG A 194 22.46 -6.89 23.27
C ARG A 194 22.29 -7.18 21.78
N TYR A 195 22.72 -8.35 21.31
CA TYR A 195 22.56 -8.74 19.91
C TYR A 195 21.06 -8.81 19.56
N SER A 196 20.24 -9.44 20.40
CA SER A 196 18.79 -9.53 20.21
C SER A 196 18.12 -8.15 20.14
N GLN A 197 18.48 -7.23 21.04
CA GLN A 197 17.95 -5.85 21.02
C GLN A 197 18.36 -5.07 19.76
N LYS A 198 19.62 -5.21 19.33
CA LYS A 198 20.12 -4.52 18.12
C LYS A 198 19.55 -5.13 16.84
N LEU A 199 19.40 -6.44 16.78
CA LEU A 199 18.73 -7.14 15.67
C LEU A 199 17.27 -6.68 15.55
N ALA A 200 16.53 -6.60 16.66
CA ALA A 200 15.16 -6.08 16.68
C ALA A 200 15.04 -4.67 16.09
N THR A 201 16.06 -3.83 16.28
CA THR A 201 16.12 -2.49 15.68
C THR A 201 16.23 -2.55 14.16
N VAL A 202 17.02 -3.49 13.63
CA VAL A 202 17.10 -3.75 12.18
C VAL A 202 15.81 -4.35 11.66
N VAL A 203 15.17 -5.27 12.38
CA VAL A 203 13.86 -5.84 12.00
C VAL A 203 12.81 -4.74 11.87
N ARG A 204 12.72 -3.80 12.82
CA ARG A 204 11.83 -2.63 12.71
C ARG A 204 12.12 -1.78 11.47
N LYS A 205 13.40 -1.61 11.12
CA LYS A 205 13.84 -0.80 9.97
C LYS A 205 13.55 -1.48 8.63
N VAL A 206 13.93 -2.75 8.51
CA VAL A 206 13.86 -3.52 7.26
C VAL A 206 12.43 -3.97 6.99
N ARG A 207 11.70 -4.31 8.06
CA ARG A 207 10.36 -4.91 8.04
C ARG A 207 10.29 -6.21 7.25
N PRO A 208 11.17 -7.20 7.53
CA PRO A 208 11.18 -8.46 6.80
C PRO A 208 9.89 -9.25 7.05
N ALA A 209 9.48 -10.02 6.05
CA ALA A 209 8.43 -11.03 6.15
C ALA A 209 8.96 -12.38 6.70
N VAL A 210 10.28 -12.57 6.73
CA VAL A 210 10.95 -13.79 7.21
C VAL A 210 12.38 -13.51 7.64
N LEU A 211 12.83 -14.19 8.70
CA LEU A 211 14.23 -14.19 9.13
C LEU A 211 14.90 -15.49 8.72
N VAL A 212 16.01 -15.40 7.98
CA VAL A 212 16.81 -16.59 7.59
C VAL A 212 18.11 -16.56 8.38
N ALA A 213 18.14 -17.25 9.51
CA ALA A 213 19.34 -17.34 10.34
C ALA A 213 20.18 -18.51 9.86
N GLY A 214 21.43 -18.28 9.51
CA GLY A 214 22.32 -19.40 9.22
C GLY A 214 23.22 -19.75 10.40
N SER A 215 23.87 -20.90 10.30
CA SER A 215 24.62 -21.50 11.39
C SER A 215 25.67 -20.56 12.01
N ASP A 216 25.84 -20.53 13.32
CA ASP A 216 25.37 -21.48 14.35
C ASP A 216 24.18 -20.95 15.19
N PHE A 217 23.84 -21.66 16.28
CA PHE A 217 22.72 -21.31 17.19
C PHE A 217 22.81 -19.88 17.73
N LEU A 218 24.00 -19.26 17.77
CA LEU A 218 24.16 -17.89 18.25
C LEU A 218 23.56 -16.85 17.30
N ASN A 219 23.32 -17.18 16.04
CA ASN A 219 22.56 -16.35 15.10
C ASN A 219 21.05 -16.62 15.19
N VAL A 220 20.68 -17.87 15.45
CA VAL A 220 19.28 -18.30 15.51
C VAL A 220 18.57 -17.81 16.76
N LEU A 221 19.22 -17.83 17.94
CA LEU A 221 18.56 -17.40 19.18
C LEU A 221 18.08 -15.93 19.13
N PRO A 222 18.89 -14.96 18.67
CA PRO A 222 18.42 -13.59 18.44
C PRO A 222 17.31 -13.50 17.38
N ALA A 223 17.39 -14.33 16.33
CA ALA A 223 16.39 -14.37 15.27
C ALA A 223 15.05 -14.90 15.78
N LEU A 224 15.03 -15.98 16.57
CA LEU A 224 13.83 -16.50 17.25
C LEU A 224 13.21 -15.45 18.16
N SER A 225 14.03 -14.78 18.97
CA SER A 225 13.55 -13.74 19.89
C SER A 225 12.94 -12.55 19.15
N SER A 226 13.49 -12.21 17.99
CA SER A 226 12.91 -11.20 17.10
C SER A 226 11.67 -11.74 16.37
N GLY A 227 11.65 -13.00 15.96
CA GLY A 227 10.52 -13.68 15.34
C GLY A 227 9.28 -13.64 16.24
N ASP A 228 9.44 -14.06 17.49
CA ASP A 228 8.38 -14.01 18.51
C ASP A 228 7.92 -12.56 18.75
N ALA A 229 8.88 -11.65 18.91
CA ALA A 229 8.60 -10.25 19.18
C ALA A 229 7.87 -9.54 18.02
N PHE A 230 8.00 -9.98 16.76
CA PHE A 230 7.40 -9.32 15.59
C PHE A 230 6.39 -10.17 14.80
N ASP A 231 6.10 -11.39 15.25
CA ASP A 231 5.24 -12.39 14.58
C ASP A 231 5.79 -12.79 13.20
N LEU A 232 7.07 -13.14 13.15
CA LEU A 232 7.76 -13.47 11.90
C LEU A 232 8.23 -14.94 11.90
N PRO A 233 8.05 -15.67 10.78
CA PRO A 233 8.64 -16.98 10.63
C PRO A 233 10.17 -16.90 10.62
N VAL A 234 10.81 -17.92 11.19
CA VAL A 234 12.27 -18.06 11.24
C VAL A 234 12.68 -19.32 10.49
N VAL A 235 13.63 -19.20 9.57
CA VAL A 235 14.25 -20.30 8.84
C VAL A 235 15.67 -20.50 9.38
N TYR A 236 16.01 -21.72 9.77
CA TYR A 236 17.37 -22.06 10.16
C TYR A 236 18.13 -22.71 8.99
N ASP A 237 19.13 -22.03 8.44
CA ASP A 237 20.09 -22.60 7.49
C ASP A 237 21.26 -23.33 8.19
N VAL A 238 21.24 -24.66 8.11
CA VAL A 238 22.22 -25.58 8.68
C VAL A 238 23.30 -25.92 7.65
N SER A 239 24.44 -25.23 7.73
CA SER A 239 25.54 -25.32 6.78
C SER A 239 26.71 -26.19 7.25
N GLY A 240 26.81 -26.51 8.54
CA GLY A 240 27.90 -27.33 9.07
C GLY A 240 27.73 -27.82 10.50
N ASP A 241 28.58 -28.78 10.85
CA ASP A 241 28.65 -29.42 12.17
C ASP A 241 29.62 -28.66 13.07
N TRP A 242 29.07 -27.68 13.79
CA TRP A 242 29.87 -26.77 14.57
C TRP A 242 30.45 -27.41 15.83
N ASP A 243 29.73 -28.32 16.47
CA ASP A 243 30.21 -29.05 17.66
C ASP A 243 31.27 -30.09 17.30
N ALA A 244 31.12 -30.87 16.22
CA ALA A 244 32.18 -31.77 15.78
C ALA A 244 33.41 -31.02 15.23
N SER A 245 33.22 -29.86 14.60
CA SER A 245 34.33 -28.97 14.22
C SER A 245 35.10 -28.47 15.44
N TRP A 246 34.38 -28.09 16.51
CA TRP A 246 35.01 -27.73 17.78
C TRP A 246 35.75 -28.91 18.40
N TYR A 247 35.13 -30.10 18.45
CA TYR A 247 35.73 -31.31 19.03
C TYR A 247 37.03 -31.67 18.33
N ARG A 248 37.07 -31.66 16.99
CA ARG A 248 38.30 -31.92 16.22
C ARG A 248 39.38 -30.89 16.49
N ARG A 249 39.05 -29.60 16.33
CA ARG A 249 40.03 -28.51 16.50
C ARG A 249 40.64 -28.45 17.90
N THR A 250 39.85 -28.78 18.94
CA THR A 250 40.32 -28.77 20.33
C THR A 250 40.94 -30.10 20.74
N GLY A 251 40.37 -31.22 20.30
CA GLY A 251 40.74 -32.56 20.73
C GLY A 251 41.89 -33.20 19.96
N GLU A 252 42.06 -32.92 18.67
CA GLU A 252 43.16 -33.50 17.86
C GLU A 252 44.55 -33.14 18.41
N PRO A 253 44.85 -31.87 18.80
CA PRO A 253 46.14 -31.54 19.42
C PRO A 253 46.35 -32.24 20.78
N LEU A 254 45.25 -32.65 21.42
CA LEU A 254 45.24 -33.34 22.71
C LEU A 254 45.13 -34.86 22.56
N GLY A 255 45.16 -35.39 21.32
CA GLY A 255 45.06 -36.83 21.05
C GLY A 255 43.73 -37.45 21.50
N TRP A 256 42.63 -36.70 21.48
CA TRP A 256 41.33 -37.27 21.82
C TRP A 256 40.90 -38.34 20.80
N PRO A 257 40.36 -39.48 21.27
CA PRO A 257 39.79 -40.51 20.39
C PRO A 257 38.42 -40.04 19.85
N SER A 258 37.68 -40.92 19.17
CA SER A 258 36.32 -40.58 18.71
C SER A 258 35.43 -40.14 19.91
N PRO A 259 34.38 -39.32 19.68
CA PRO A 259 33.48 -38.93 20.76
C PRO A 259 32.86 -40.11 21.51
N GLU A 260 32.60 -41.22 20.81
CA GLU A 260 32.06 -42.46 21.37
C GLU A 260 33.05 -43.13 22.32
N GLU A 261 34.32 -43.24 21.93
CA GLU A 261 35.39 -43.78 22.77
C GLU A 261 35.71 -42.87 23.95
N LEU A 262 35.73 -41.54 23.74
CA LEU A 262 36.00 -40.60 24.83
C LEU A 262 34.85 -40.60 25.86
N ALA A 263 33.61 -40.78 25.42
CA ALA A 263 32.45 -40.92 26.31
C ALA A 263 32.57 -42.14 27.25
N LEU A 264 33.16 -43.24 26.78
CA LEU A 264 33.38 -44.47 27.56
C LEU A 264 34.64 -44.42 28.43
N SER A 265 35.55 -43.47 28.17
CA SER A 265 36.75 -43.27 28.98
C SER A 265 36.43 -42.64 30.35
N SER A 266 37.37 -42.74 31.29
CA SER A 266 37.25 -42.03 32.59
C SER A 266 37.20 -40.50 32.45
N GLN A 267 37.64 -39.97 31.31
CA GLN A 267 37.67 -38.54 31.03
C GLN A 267 36.28 -37.96 30.71
N GLY A 268 35.44 -38.74 30.03
CA GLY A 268 34.11 -38.33 29.58
C GLY A 268 34.15 -37.25 28.50
N LEU A 269 32.99 -36.97 27.90
CA LEU A 269 32.87 -35.90 26.91
C LEU A 269 32.93 -34.50 27.56
N PRO A 270 33.55 -33.50 26.89
CA PRO A 270 33.52 -32.12 27.37
C PRO A 270 32.11 -31.54 27.44
N ASP A 271 31.82 -30.76 28.50
CA ASP A 271 30.54 -30.05 28.67
C ASP A 271 30.21 -29.18 27.46
N ARG A 272 31.20 -28.44 26.92
CA ARG A 272 30.99 -27.54 25.79
C ARG A 272 30.51 -28.29 24.54
N PHE A 273 31.01 -29.50 24.29
CA PHE A 273 30.57 -30.33 23.17
C PHE A 273 29.13 -30.78 23.35
N LEU A 274 28.82 -31.40 24.50
CA LEU A 274 27.50 -31.94 24.80
C LEU A 274 26.42 -30.85 24.82
N LEU A 275 26.68 -29.76 25.54
CA LEU A 275 25.69 -28.70 25.72
C LEU A 275 25.47 -27.93 24.41
N ARG A 276 26.52 -27.70 23.61
CA ARG A 276 26.35 -27.05 22.30
C ARG A 276 25.56 -27.90 21.33
N ARG A 277 25.82 -29.21 21.25
CA ARG A 277 25.03 -30.14 20.43
C ARG A 277 23.55 -30.14 20.82
N ARG A 278 23.25 -30.16 22.13
CA ARG A 278 21.88 -30.03 22.64
C ARG A 278 21.26 -28.68 22.29
N ARG A 279 22.02 -27.58 22.41
CA ARG A 279 21.53 -26.23 22.12
C ARG A 279 21.23 -26.04 20.63
N GLU A 280 22.07 -26.58 19.76
CA GLU A 280 21.85 -26.62 18.31
C GLU A 280 20.57 -27.38 17.96
N ARG A 281 20.38 -28.57 18.54
CA ARG A 281 19.15 -29.35 18.36
C ARG A 281 17.92 -28.58 18.86
N SER A 282 18.01 -27.94 20.02
CA SER A 282 16.92 -27.10 20.55
C SER A 282 16.59 -25.92 19.64
N ALA A 283 17.60 -25.28 19.04
CA ALA A 283 17.40 -24.17 18.11
C ALA A 283 16.70 -24.63 16.82
N ARG A 284 17.12 -25.79 16.27
CA ARG A 284 16.45 -26.42 15.11
C ARG A 284 14.98 -26.75 15.36
N ASN A 285 14.64 -27.18 16.57
CA ASN A 285 13.27 -27.54 16.92
C ASN A 285 12.34 -26.33 17.18
N ALA A 286 12.90 -25.12 17.31
CA ALA A 286 12.15 -23.92 17.65
C ALA A 286 11.81 -23.04 16.44
N VAL A 287 12.38 -23.32 15.26
CA VAL A 287 12.16 -22.53 14.05
C VAL A 287 10.98 -23.02 13.23
N SER A 288 10.49 -22.17 12.31
CA SER A 288 9.38 -22.47 11.42
C SER A 288 9.77 -23.46 10.31
N HIS A 289 11.03 -23.44 9.87
CA HIS A 289 11.57 -24.33 8.85
C HIS A 289 13.08 -24.50 8.99
N VAL A 290 13.61 -25.66 8.62
CA VAL A 290 15.07 -25.89 8.55
C VAL A 290 15.51 -26.11 7.11
N VAL A 291 16.50 -25.33 6.66
CA VAL A 291 17.17 -25.55 5.38
C VAL A 291 18.51 -26.22 5.64
N VAL A 292 18.78 -27.36 5.01
CA VAL A 292 20.04 -28.09 5.18
C VAL A 292 20.95 -27.79 4.00
N SER A 293 21.80 -26.76 4.11
CA SER A 293 22.75 -26.37 3.07
C SER A 293 24.11 -27.07 3.15
N SER A 294 24.36 -27.85 4.21
CA SER A 294 25.65 -28.49 4.41
C SER A 294 26.01 -29.42 3.25
N ALA A 295 27.26 -29.38 2.79
CA ALA A 295 27.78 -30.33 1.80
C ALA A 295 28.11 -31.71 2.40
N SER A 296 28.06 -31.85 3.73
CA SER A 296 28.39 -33.10 4.41
C SER A 296 27.17 -34.02 4.49
N SER A 297 27.27 -35.22 3.91
CA SER A 297 26.21 -36.24 3.95
C SER A 297 25.90 -36.73 5.37
N SER A 298 26.89 -36.78 6.26
CA SER A 298 26.68 -37.14 7.66
C SER A 298 25.87 -36.10 8.40
N VAL A 299 26.14 -34.81 8.15
CA VAL A 299 25.37 -33.70 8.75
C VAL A 299 23.93 -33.71 8.26
N ARG A 300 23.73 -33.91 6.94
CA ARG A 300 22.39 -34.03 6.36
C ARG A 300 21.60 -35.15 7.03
N SER A 301 22.17 -36.36 7.07
CA SER A 301 21.51 -37.54 7.62
C SER A 301 21.18 -37.38 9.10
N GLU A 302 22.07 -36.75 9.88
CA GLU A 302 21.82 -36.50 11.30
C GLU A 302 20.68 -35.51 11.50
N VAL A 303 20.71 -34.37 10.81
CA VAL A 303 19.68 -33.33 10.91
C VAL A 303 18.32 -33.85 10.44
N GLU A 304 18.27 -34.55 9.30
CA GLU A 304 17.04 -35.14 8.76
C GLU A 304 16.41 -36.14 9.76
N ARG A 305 17.24 -37.00 10.37
CA ARG A 305 16.77 -37.92 11.42
C ARG A 305 16.25 -37.17 12.65
N GLU A 306 16.95 -36.16 13.12
CA GLU A 306 16.55 -35.37 14.29
C GLU A 306 15.21 -34.63 14.07
N LEU A 307 15.01 -34.08 12.88
CA LEU A 307 13.81 -33.31 12.53
C LEU A 307 12.61 -34.20 12.23
N GLY A 308 12.84 -35.41 11.70
CA GLY A 308 11.80 -36.42 11.57
C GLY A 308 11.16 -36.79 12.93
N GLU A 309 11.91 -36.68 14.03
CA GLU A 309 11.38 -36.90 15.39
C GLU A 309 10.61 -35.68 15.94
N SER A 310 10.98 -34.45 15.56
CA SER A 310 10.36 -33.22 16.10
C SER A 310 9.20 -32.69 15.27
N GLY A 311 9.05 -33.12 14.01
CA GLY A 311 7.98 -32.69 13.11
C GLY A 311 8.20 -31.30 12.49
N VAL A 312 9.36 -30.68 12.72
CA VAL A 312 9.71 -29.40 12.09
C VAL A 312 10.00 -29.63 10.59
N PRO A 313 9.36 -28.89 9.67
CA PRO A 313 9.61 -29.02 8.24
C PRO A 313 11.07 -28.76 7.88
N SER A 314 11.62 -29.56 6.96
CA SER A 314 13.00 -29.42 6.50
C SER A 314 13.15 -29.60 4.99
N THR A 315 14.08 -28.84 4.38
CA THR A 315 14.43 -28.97 2.96
C THR A 315 15.94 -29.01 2.78
N THR A 316 16.45 -30.02 2.09
CA THR A 316 17.87 -30.15 1.77
C THR A 316 18.22 -29.39 0.49
N VAL A 317 19.31 -28.60 0.53
CA VAL A 317 19.77 -27.86 -0.65
C VAL A 317 20.60 -28.76 -1.55
N ASP A 318 20.11 -28.95 -2.78
CA ASP A 318 20.80 -29.69 -3.84
C ASP A 318 21.43 -28.74 -4.88
N LYS A 319 21.14 -28.91 -6.18
CA LYS A 319 21.79 -28.17 -7.27
C LYS A 319 21.28 -26.74 -7.46
N ASP A 320 20.13 -26.40 -6.87
CA ASP A 320 19.45 -25.11 -7.01
C ASP A 320 19.19 -24.48 -5.63
N PRO A 321 20.20 -23.81 -5.03
CA PRO A 321 20.04 -23.13 -3.76
C PRO A 321 18.92 -22.09 -3.81
N ILE A 322 18.96 -21.16 -4.78
CA ILE A 322 18.06 -20.01 -4.83
C ILE A 322 16.59 -20.47 -4.93
N GLY A 323 16.30 -21.43 -5.82
CA GLY A 323 14.95 -21.99 -5.93
C GLY A 323 14.50 -22.77 -4.69
N THR A 324 15.43 -23.39 -3.97
CA THR A 324 15.13 -24.04 -2.68
C THR A 324 14.70 -23.02 -1.64
N TYR A 325 15.42 -21.89 -1.49
CA TYR A 325 15.00 -20.83 -0.57
C TYR A 325 13.68 -20.22 -1.01
N ALA A 326 13.51 -19.88 -2.29
CA ALA A 326 12.26 -19.33 -2.80
C ALA A 326 11.05 -20.22 -2.46
N GLN A 327 11.16 -21.54 -2.66
CA GLN A 327 10.11 -22.50 -2.30
C GLN A 327 9.76 -22.48 -0.80
N VAL A 328 10.77 -22.43 0.06
CA VAL A 328 10.56 -22.36 1.53
C VAL A 328 9.92 -21.03 1.91
N LEU A 329 10.31 -19.93 1.27
CA LEU A 329 9.71 -18.62 1.53
C LEU A 329 8.23 -18.56 1.08
N GLU A 330 7.90 -19.20 -0.04
CA GLU A 330 6.53 -19.35 -0.54
C GLU A 330 5.68 -20.15 0.45
N SER A 331 6.18 -21.29 0.96
CA SER A 331 5.44 -22.13 1.89
C SER A 331 5.16 -21.46 3.25
N LEU A 332 5.98 -20.46 3.62
CA LEU A 332 5.81 -19.63 4.80
C LEU A 332 4.94 -18.38 4.56
N GLY A 333 4.45 -18.16 3.34
CA GLY A 333 3.69 -16.95 2.97
C GLY A 333 4.53 -15.67 3.01
N ALA A 334 5.86 -15.78 3.06
CA ALA A 334 6.76 -14.62 3.12
C ALA A 334 6.93 -13.93 1.76
N VAL A 335 6.66 -14.68 0.68
CA VAL A 335 6.63 -14.21 -0.71
C VAL A 335 5.38 -14.79 -1.41
N PRO A 336 4.88 -14.17 -2.49
CA PRO A 336 3.74 -14.72 -3.22
C PRO A 336 4.03 -16.08 -3.86
N GLN A 337 2.99 -16.91 -4.04
CA GLN A 337 3.13 -18.23 -4.66
C GLN A 337 3.61 -18.12 -6.12
N GLY A 338 4.38 -19.11 -6.57
CA GLY A 338 4.83 -19.22 -7.95
C GLY A 338 6.08 -18.40 -8.28
N LEU A 339 6.66 -17.69 -7.31
CA LEU A 339 7.87 -16.87 -7.44
C LEU A 339 9.03 -17.63 -8.09
N ARG A 340 9.24 -18.89 -7.69
CA ARG A 340 10.27 -19.77 -8.24
C ARG A 340 10.05 -20.03 -9.73
N SER A 341 8.82 -20.36 -10.10
CA SER A 341 8.45 -20.71 -11.47
C SER A 341 8.35 -19.50 -12.42
N LEU A 342 8.13 -18.31 -11.87
CA LEU A 342 8.11 -17.04 -12.61
C LEU A 342 9.47 -16.60 -13.11
N VAL A 343 10.55 -16.92 -12.41
CA VAL A 343 11.90 -16.48 -12.81
C VAL A 343 12.48 -17.40 -13.89
N ASP A 344 12.00 -18.65 -13.98
CA ASP A 344 12.54 -19.69 -14.85
C ASP A 344 11.76 -19.88 -16.17
N VAL A 345 11.29 -18.78 -16.79
CA VAL A 345 10.70 -18.80 -18.15
C VAL A 345 11.72 -19.26 -19.21
N ARG A 346 13.00 -19.40 -18.85
CA ARG A 346 14.01 -20.08 -19.68
C ARG A 346 13.82 -21.60 -19.72
N ALA A 347 13.23 -22.22 -18.69
CA ALA A 347 13.05 -23.67 -18.61
C ALA A 347 11.65 -24.14 -19.03
N ASP A 348 10.59 -23.33 -18.81
CA ASP A 348 9.24 -23.70 -19.21
C ASP A 348 8.95 -23.34 -20.68
N SER A 349 9.42 -24.22 -21.58
CA SER A 349 9.10 -24.15 -23.01
C SER A 349 7.59 -24.13 -23.29
N THR A 350 6.76 -24.63 -22.38
CA THR A 350 5.31 -24.73 -22.53
C THR A 350 4.66 -23.35 -22.40
N SER A 351 4.94 -22.62 -21.32
CA SER A 351 4.44 -21.24 -21.14
C SER A 351 4.96 -20.31 -22.21
N ARG A 352 6.22 -20.45 -22.65
CA ARG A 352 6.76 -19.65 -23.76
C ARG A 352 6.01 -19.92 -25.06
N VAL A 353 5.79 -21.18 -25.43
CA VAL A 353 5.04 -21.55 -26.64
C VAL A 353 3.59 -21.08 -26.56
N ALA A 354 2.95 -21.21 -25.40
CA ALA A 354 1.58 -20.75 -25.19
C ALA A 354 1.46 -19.23 -25.34
N LEU A 355 2.38 -18.46 -24.74
CA LEU A 355 2.43 -16.99 -24.87
C LEU A 355 2.75 -16.54 -26.28
N THR A 356 3.70 -17.18 -26.98
CA THR A 356 4.00 -16.86 -28.39
C THR A 356 2.75 -17.11 -29.26
N ARG A 357 2.06 -18.24 -29.06
CA ARG A 357 0.82 -18.54 -29.79
C ARG A 357 -0.29 -17.55 -29.46
N ARG A 358 -0.37 -17.09 -28.21
CA ARG A 358 -1.34 -16.08 -27.76
C ARG A 358 -1.05 -14.71 -28.37
N ALA A 359 0.22 -14.30 -28.41
CA ALA A 359 0.68 -13.08 -29.06
C ALA A 359 0.30 -13.03 -30.56
N GLU A 360 0.40 -14.16 -31.27
CA GLU A 360 -0.04 -14.27 -32.67
C GLU A 360 -1.55 -14.05 -32.86
N THR A 361 -2.35 -14.33 -31.83
CA THR A 361 -3.82 -14.21 -31.83
C THR A 361 -4.34 -12.87 -31.31
N LEU A 362 -3.65 -12.25 -30.34
CA LEU A 362 -4.03 -10.97 -29.71
C LEU A 362 -3.41 -9.79 -30.47
N ARG A 363 -4.02 -9.42 -31.62
CA ARG A 363 -3.47 -8.40 -32.52
C ARG A 363 -3.71 -6.94 -32.11
N ARG A 364 -4.52 -6.66 -31.09
CA ARG A 364 -4.88 -5.28 -30.74
C ARG A 364 -4.09 -4.78 -29.52
N PRO A 365 -3.59 -3.52 -29.55
CA PRO A 365 -3.30 -2.79 -28.33
C PRO A 365 -4.59 -2.72 -27.49
N LEU A 366 -4.47 -2.60 -26.18
CA LEU A 366 -5.62 -2.34 -25.31
C LEU A 366 -6.23 -0.98 -25.74
N GLU A 367 -7.34 -1.03 -26.49
CA GLU A 367 -8.04 0.16 -27.01
C GLU A 367 -8.77 0.86 -25.85
N GLY A 368 -8.82 2.20 -25.78
CA GLY A 368 -9.56 2.90 -24.71
C GLY A 368 -8.81 3.03 -23.38
N HIS A 369 -8.72 1.96 -22.57
CA HIS A 369 -8.31 2.04 -21.15
C HIS A 369 -6.93 2.61 -20.87
N VAL A 370 -5.96 2.17 -21.66
CA VAL A 370 -4.55 2.50 -21.45
C VAL A 370 -4.21 3.86 -22.10
N THR A 371 -5.11 4.36 -22.94
CA THR A 371 -4.87 5.49 -23.86
C THR A 371 -5.78 6.69 -23.56
N LEU A 372 -5.99 7.00 -22.28
CA LEU A 372 -6.78 8.13 -21.72
C LEU A 372 -6.53 9.53 -22.32
N ASP A 373 -5.54 9.70 -23.21
CA ASP A 373 -5.14 11.00 -23.74
C ASP A 373 -5.65 11.23 -25.17
N LYS A 374 -5.86 12.50 -25.50
CA LYS A 374 -6.18 12.93 -26.86
C LYS A 374 -5.07 12.46 -27.82
N PRO A 375 -5.40 12.12 -29.08
CA PRO A 375 -4.37 11.79 -30.05
C PRO A 375 -3.43 13.00 -30.22
N GLU A 376 -2.18 12.86 -29.78
CA GLU A 376 -1.09 13.71 -30.23
C GLU A 376 -0.63 13.24 -31.61
N ALA A 377 -0.18 14.17 -32.46
CA ALA A 377 0.45 13.79 -33.71
C ALA A 377 1.77 13.09 -33.39
N VAL A 378 1.85 11.78 -33.68
CA VAL A 378 3.04 10.96 -33.39
C VAL A 378 4.29 11.57 -34.01
N ALA A 379 4.20 12.18 -35.18
CA ALA A 379 5.32 12.89 -35.79
C ALA A 379 5.91 14.00 -34.88
N GLU A 380 5.06 14.80 -34.23
CA GLU A 380 5.48 15.84 -33.29
C GLU A 380 6.05 15.24 -32.00
N LEU A 381 5.45 14.17 -31.49
CA LEU A 381 5.96 13.45 -30.31
C LEU A 381 7.38 12.91 -30.55
N LEU A 382 7.61 12.35 -31.74
CA LEU A 382 8.90 11.77 -32.13
C LEU A 382 9.96 12.85 -32.41
N SER A 383 9.59 14.01 -32.95
CA SER A 383 10.53 15.09 -33.28
C SER A 383 10.79 16.06 -32.12
N ASP A 384 9.73 16.52 -31.46
CA ASP A 384 9.74 17.66 -30.54
C ASP A 384 9.72 17.20 -29.07
N GLY A 385 9.40 15.92 -28.84
CA GLY A 385 9.29 15.31 -27.52
C GLY A 385 7.86 15.26 -26.99
N TRP A 386 7.69 14.59 -25.86
CA TRP A 386 6.38 14.38 -25.24
C TRP A 386 6.06 15.43 -24.17
N ARG A 387 4.82 15.94 -24.13
CA ARG A 387 4.35 16.89 -23.11
C ARG A 387 2.96 16.54 -22.61
N TRP A 388 2.57 17.10 -21.47
CA TRP A 388 1.21 17.00 -20.95
C TRP A 388 0.64 18.39 -20.68
N ASN A 389 -0.58 18.67 -21.15
CA ASN A 389 -1.32 19.92 -20.89
C ASN A 389 -0.52 21.22 -21.14
N GLY A 390 0.25 21.28 -22.22
CA GLY A 390 1.01 22.49 -22.59
C GLY A 390 2.27 22.74 -21.75
N LEU A 391 2.65 21.79 -20.88
CA LEU A 391 3.94 21.82 -20.21
C LEU A 391 5.10 21.68 -21.20
N HIS A 392 6.33 21.90 -20.72
CA HIS A 392 7.52 21.75 -21.54
C HIS A 392 7.67 20.30 -22.05
N PRO A 393 8.01 20.12 -23.35
CA PRO A 393 8.23 18.81 -23.90
C PRO A 393 9.52 18.20 -23.36
N VAL A 394 9.48 16.88 -23.18
CA VAL A 394 10.59 16.05 -22.73
C VAL A 394 11.11 15.27 -23.93
N SER A 395 12.44 15.20 -24.09
CA SER A 395 13.07 14.45 -25.17
C SER A 395 12.82 12.95 -25.02
N MET A 396 12.43 12.29 -26.11
CA MET A 396 12.26 10.83 -26.18
C MET A 396 13.48 10.13 -26.82
N ALA A 397 14.62 10.82 -26.92
CA ALA A 397 15.88 10.25 -27.42
C ALA A 397 16.55 9.35 -26.37
N LEU A 398 17.24 8.31 -26.83
CA LEU A 398 17.97 7.38 -25.97
C LEU A 398 19.42 7.84 -25.73
N PRO A 399 20.01 7.57 -24.55
CA PRO A 399 19.34 7.07 -23.34
C PRO A 399 18.37 8.13 -22.77
N MET A 400 17.23 7.68 -22.23
CA MET A 400 16.22 8.63 -21.74
C MET A 400 16.61 9.22 -20.40
N ASP A 401 16.35 10.52 -20.21
CA ASP A 401 16.28 11.10 -18.88
C ASP A 401 14.92 10.76 -18.26
N TRP A 402 14.87 9.66 -17.52
CA TRP A 402 13.66 9.20 -16.83
C TRP A 402 13.21 10.15 -15.72
N TRP A 403 14.02 11.14 -15.33
CA TRP A 403 13.77 12.03 -14.20
C TRP A 403 13.43 13.47 -14.63
N ALA A 404 13.38 13.74 -15.93
CA ALA A 404 13.11 15.05 -16.51
C ALA A 404 11.80 15.70 -16.01
N CYS A 405 10.83 14.89 -15.60
CA CYS A 405 9.52 15.36 -15.12
C CYS A 405 9.43 15.51 -13.59
N SER A 406 10.48 15.18 -12.82
CA SER A 406 10.42 15.09 -11.34
C SER A 406 9.96 16.38 -10.63
N GLY A 407 10.09 17.53 -11.28
CA GLY A 407 9.57 18.81 -10.79
C GLY A 407 8.04 18.97 -10.84
N ASN A 408 7.32 18.10 -11.53
CA ASN A 408 5.86 18.12 -11.64
C ASN A 408 5.27 16.71 -11.47
N ARG A 409 4.66 16.44 -10.31
CA ARG A 409 4.07 15.13 -9.99
C ARG A 409 3.13 14.58 -11.07
N SER A 410 2.28 15.43 -11.64
CA SER A 410 1.27 15.03 -12.63
C SER A 410 1.89 14.64 -13.97
N GLN A 411 2.93 15.34 -14.40
CA GLN A 411 3.69 14.98 -15.60
C GLN A 411 4.58 13.76 -15.34
N ASP A 412 5.23 13.70 -14.17
CA ASP A 412 6.14 12.62 -13.78
C ASP A 412 5.44 11.26 -13.74
N PHE A 413 4.30 11.13 -13.07
CA PHE A 413 3.63 9.83 -13.04
C PHE A 413 3.16 9.38 -14.43
N ARG A 414 2.73 10.31 -15.31
CA ARG A 414 2.31 9.98 -16.68
C ARG A 414 3.48 9.58 -17.55
N TYR A 415 4.62 10.22 -17.34
CA TYR A 415 5.87 9.84 -17.99
C TYR A 415 6.31 8.43 -17.55
N GLN A 416 6.30 8.17 -16.24
CA GLN A 416 6.57 6.85 -15.67
C GLN A 416 5.51 5.81 -16.05
N ALA A 417 4.28 6.20 -16.35
CA ALA A 417 3.22 5.34 -16.86
C ALA A 417 3.35 5.00 -18.35
N TRP A 418 4.37 5.53 -19.04
CA TRP A 418 4.57 5.42 -20.49
C TRP A 418 3.41 5.96 -21.33
N LYS A 419 2.74 7.04 -20.87
CA LYS A 419 1.62 7.64 -21.62
C LYS A 419 2.01 8.08 -23.03
N PHE A 420 3.28 8.44 -23.24
CA PHE A 420 3.84 8.78 -24.55
C PHE A 420 3.81 7.61 -25.57
N MET A 421 3.76 6.34 -25.13
CA MET A 421 3.67 5.19 -26.04
C MET A 421 2.25 4.98 -26.58
N GLY A 422 1.22 5.53 -25.92
CA GLY A 422 -0.18 5.31 -26.31
C GLY A 422 -0.49 5.73 -27.76
N PRO A 423 -0.17 6.98 -28.17
CA PRO A 423 -0.35 7.43 -29.55
C PRO A 423 0.45 6.60 -30.57
N VAL A 424 1.69 6.21 -30.22
CA VAL A 424 2.59 5.44 -31.09
C VAL A 424 2.03 4.05 -31.37
N LEU A 425 1.64 3.32 -30.32
CA LEU A 425 1.05 1.98 -30.44
C LEU A 425 -0.31 2.00 -31.16
N ARG A 426 -1.07 3.09 -31.01
CA ARG A 426 -2.32 3.28 -31.76
C ARG A 426 -2.04 3.46 -33.26
N GLU A 427 -1.05 4.27 -33.62
CA GLU A 427 -0.67 4.44 -35.04
C GLU A 427 -0.17 3.13 -35.65
N ASP A 428 0.67 2.38 -34.92
CA ASP A 428 1.16 1.06 -35.33
C ASP A 428 -0.01 0.09 -35.58
N SER A 429 -1.05 0.09 -34.75
CA SER A 429 -2.23 -0.76 -34.96
C SER A 429 -3.03 -0.46 -36.23
N VAL A 430 -3.00 0.79 -36.71
CA VAL A 430 -3.70 1.24 -37.93
C VAL A 430 -2.83 1.07 -39.16
N ARG A 431 -1.52 1.31 -39.04
CA ARG A 431 -0.51 1.17 -40.09
C ARG A 431 0.65 0.32 -39.57
N PRO A 432 0.49 -1.02 -39.54
CA PRO A 432 1.49 -1.90 -38.95
C PRO A 432 2.84 -1.78 -39.66
N GLY A 433 3.88 -1.52 -38.87
CA GLY A 433 5.27 -1.49 -39.32
C GLY A 433 6.20 -1.89 -38.17
N THR A 434 7.44 -2.28 -38.46
CA THR A 434 8.35 -2.68 -37.37
C THR A 434 8.91 -1.49 -36.59
N GLU A 435 9.01 -0.32 -37.22
CA GLU A 435 9.74 0.83 -36.68
C GLU A 435 9.11 1.43 -35.41
N LEU A 436 7.78 1.57 -35.36
CA LEU A 436 7.09 2.17 -34.21
C LEU A 436 7.05 1.23 -33.00
N LEU A 437 6.82 -0.06 -33.24
CA LEU A 437 6.90 -1.06 -32.18
C LEU A 437 8.33 -1.19 -31.65
N ASP A 438 9.33 -1.18 -32.54
CA ASP A 438 10.73 -1.19 -32.15
C ASP A 438 11.10 0.03 -31.30
N TRP A 439 10.60 1.21 -31.70
CA TRP A 439 10.75 2.43 -30.92
C TRP A 439 10.21 2.26 -29.50
N CYS A 440 9.03 1.67 -29.31
CA CYS A 440 8.48 1.40 -27.98
C CYS A 440 9.31 0.39 -27.18
N HIS A 441 9.77 -0.70 -27.81
CA HIS A 441 10.63 -1.71 -27.16
C HIS A 441 11.93 -1.10 -26.65
N GLU A 442 12.61 -0.27 -27.46
CA GLU A 442 13.88 0.34 -27.05
C GLU A 442 13.73 1.21 -25.80
N ARG A 443 12.66 2.02 -25.71
CA ARG A 443 12.37 2.82 -24.51
C ARG A 443 12.01 1.92 -23.32
N ALA A 444 11.24 0.86 -23.54
CA ALA A 444 10.92 -0.09 -22.47
C ALA A 444 12.18 -0.79 -21.93
N LEU A 445 13.11 -1.17 -22.81
CA LEU A 445 14.40 -1.77 -22.43
C LEU A 445 15.30 -0.79 -21.67
N ASP A 446 15.37 0.46 -22.12
CA ASP A 446 16.10 1.53 -21.42
C ASP A 446 15.51 1.81 -20.02
N TRP A 447 14.19 1.79 -19.90
CA TRP A 447 13.49 1.85 -18.61
C TRP A 447 13.81 0.65 -17.74
N CYS A 448 13.80 -0.58 -18.29
CA CYS A 448 14.13 -1.79 -17.53
C CYS A 448 15.56 -1.74 -16.97
N ALA A 449 16.52 -1.33 -17.80
CA ALA A 449 17.91 -1.18 -17.39
C ALA A 449 18.07 -0.18 -16.22
N THR A 450 17.27 0.89 -16.22
CA THR A 450 17.35 1.96 -15.22
C THR A 450 16.55 1.61 -13.95
N ALA A 451 15.25 1.38 -14.09
CA ALA A 451 14.32 1.24 -12.98
C ALA A 451 14.31 -0.16 -12.35
N VAL A 452 14.60 -1.21 -13.12
CA VAL A 452 14.55 -2.60 -12.63
C VAL A 452 15.94 -3.11 -12.30
N ASP A 453 16.88 -3.03 -13.27
CA ASP A 453 18.22 -3.60 -13.10
C ASP A 453 19.10 -2.76 -12.17
N ARG A 454 19.15 -1.43 -12.38
CA ARG A 454 19.89 -0.51 -11.48
C ARG A 454 19.10 -0.06 -10.26
N ARG A 455 17.78 -0.29 -10.25
CA ARG A 455 16.85 0.12 -9.19
C ARG A 455 16.89 1.63 -8.89
N GLU A 456 17.13 2.44 -9.92
CA GLU A 456 17.13 3.89 -9.81
C GLU A 456 15.70 4.43 -9.95
N GLY A 457 15.36 5.49 -9.21
CA GLY A 457 14.22 6.33 -9.56
C GLY A 457 13.53 7.10 -8.47
N THR A 458 12.44 7.76 -8.87
CA THR A 458 11.58 8.57 -7.99
C THR A 458 10.47 7.73 -7.35
N SER A 459 9.72 8.33 -6.43
CA SER A 459 8.51 7.71 -5.88
C SER A 459 7.43 7.42 -6.95
N MET A 460 7.53 8.03 -8.15
CA MET A 460 6.56 7.83 -9.23
C MET A 460 6.77 6.55 -10.04
N VAL A 461 7.96 5.93 -9.99
CA VAL A 461 8.26 4.68 -10.73
C VAL A 461 7.26 3.57 -10.38
N TRP A 462 7.00 3.41 -9.08
CA TRP A 462 6.10 2.38 -8.51
C TRP A 462 4.84 2.98 -7.89
N TYR A 463 4.52 4.23 -8.21
CA TYR A 463 3.26 4.85 -7.84
C TYR A 463 2.09 4.05 -8.44
N ASP A 464 1.01 3.88 -7.67
CA ASP A 464 -0.13 3.00 -7.99
C ASP A 464 -0.66 3.19 -9.41
N MET A 465 -0.94 4.42 -9.82
CA MET A 465 -1.39 4.76 -11.18
C MET A 465 -0.33 4.51 -12.26
N ALA A 466 0.93 4.81 -11.95
CA ALA A 466 2.02 4.61 -12.91
C ALA A 466 2.25 3.12 -13.17
N LEU A 467 2.25 2.32 -12.10
CA LEU A 467 2.26 0.86 -12.14
C LEU A 467 1.08 0.33 -12.96
N ALA A 468 -0.14 0.76 -12.63
CA ALA A 468 -1.38 0.26 -13.22
C ALA A 468 -1.48 0.52 -14.72
N LEU A 469 -1.04 1.69 -15.17
CA LEU A 469 -1.13 2.10 -16.57
C LEU A 469 0.04 1.56 -17.41
N ARG A 470 1.23 1.40 -16.81
CA ARG A 470 2.41 0.85 -17.50
C ARG A 470 2.35 -0.66 -17.66
N ALA A 471 1.86 -1.39 -16.66
CA ALA A 471 1.92 -2.85 -16.67
C ALA A 471 1.26 -3.50 -17.90
N PRO A 472 0.07 -3.06 -18.36
CA PRO A 472 -0.55 -3.64 -19.55
C PRO A 472 0.26 -3.38 -20.83
N LEU A 473 0.93 -2.22 -20.93
CA LEU A 473 1.85 -1.90 -22.03
C LEU A 473 3.09 -2.81 -21.98
N LEU A 474 3.66 -3.01 -20.78
CA LEU A 474 4.77 -3.93 -20.59
C LEU A 474 4.40 -5.37 -20.99
N ALA A 475 3.22 -5.85 -20.59
CA ALA A 475 2.72 -7.17 -20.99
C ALA A 475 2.61 -7.29 -22.52
N TYR A 476 2.05 -6.28 -23.18
CA TYR A 476 1.96 -6.20 -24.64
C TYR A 476 3.35 -6.29 -25.29
N LEU A 477 4.30 -5.45 -24.86
CA LEU A 477 5.64 -5.43 -25.40
C LEU A 477 6.39 -6.74 -25.14
N PHE A 478 6.22 -7.35 -23.98
CA PHE A 478 6.82 -8.65 -23.65
C PHE A 478 6.31 -9.78 -24.56
N GLU A 479 4.99 -9.90 -24.73
CA GLU A 479 4.40 -10.89 -25.64
C GLU A 479 4.90 -10.73 -27.09
N HIS A 480 4.93 -9.50 -27.59
CA HIS A 480 5.44 -9.23 -28.92
C HIS A 480 6.91 -9.61 -29.07
N ALA A 481 7.74 -9.29 -28.05
CA ALA A 481 9.15 -9.65 -28.07
C ALA A 481 9.39 -11.17 -28.09
N LEU A 482 8.49 -11.98 -27.54
CA LEU A 482 8.57 -13.44 -27.61
C LEU A 482 8.31 -14.01 -29.02
N SER A 483 7.54 -13.30 -29.84
CA SER A 483 7.18 -13.69 -31.21
C SER A 483 8.09 -13.09 -32.28
N ASP A 484 8.83 -12.03 -31.96
CA ASP A 484 9.70 -11.33 -32.90
C ASP A 484 11.10 -11.95 -32.94
N SER A 485 11.42 -12.62 -34.05
CA SER A 485 12.74 -13.25 -34.25
C SER A 485 13.92 -12.28 -34.25
N ARG A 486 13.68 -10.97 -34.35
CA ARG A 486 14.72 -9.94 -34.30
C ARG A 486 15.17 -9.63 -32.87
N ARG A 487 14.36 -9.99 -31.86
CA ARG A 487 14.65 -9.73 -30.45
C ARG A 487 15.63 -10.77 -29.90
N THR A 488 16.66 -10.26 -29.23
CA THR A 488 17.68 -11.08 -28.60
C THR A 488 17.19 -11.64 -27.27
N GLN A 489 17.74 -12.78 -26.85
CA GLN A 489 17.36 -13.37 -25.56
C GLN A 489 17.62 -12.42 -24.36
N PRO A 490 18.74 -11.65 -24.30
CA PRO A 490 18.95 -10.67 -23.23
C PRO A 490 17.87 -9.57 -23.17
N GLU A 491 17.34 -9.11 -24.30
CA GLU A 491 16.24 -8.14 -24.32
C GLU A 491 14.95 -8.75 -23.78
N ILE A 492 14.63 -9.98 -24.20
CA ILE A 492 13.48 -10.73 -23.69
C ILE A 492 13.60 -10.93 -22.18
N ASP A 493 14.79 -11.28 -21.70
CA ASP A 493 15.04 -11.48 -20.27
C ASP A 493 14.90 -10.17 -19.46
N ALA A 494 15.26 -9.02 -20.04
CA ALA A 494 15.09 -7.72 -19.40
C ALA A 494 13.61 -7.36 -19.23
N LEU A 495 12.80 -7.52 -20.28
CA LEU A 495 11.35 -7.32 -20.21
C LEU A 495 10.70 -8.31 -19.23
N HIS A 496 11.18 -9.55 -19.21
CA HIS A 496 10.69 -10.57 -18.29
C HIS A 496 10.96 -10.21 -16.82
N ARG A 497 12.17 -9.72 -16.47
CA ARG A 497 12.45 -9.22 -15.11
C ARG A 497 11.51 -8.08 -14.74
N ALA A 498 11.20 -7.18 -15.67
CA ALA A 498 10.23 -6.13 -15.43
C ALA A 498 8.81 -6.68 -15.19
N VAL A 499 8.37 -7.70 -15.93
CA VAL A 499 7.08 -8.39 -15.71
C VAL A 499 6.99 -8.93 -14.29
N VAL A 500 8.03 -9.64 -13.83
CA VAL A 500 8.10 -10.19 -12.46
C VAL A 500 8.06 -9.07 -11.41
N ALA A 501 8.74 -7.95 -11.66
CA ALA A 501 8.70 -6.79 -10.77
C ALA A 501 7.29 -6.17 -10.67
N HIS A 502 6.56 -6.05 -11.79
CA HIS A 502 5.20 -5.52 -11.81
C HIS A 502 4.20 -6.44 -11.13
N GLN A 503 4.32 -7.75 -11.33
CA GLN A 503 3.49 -8.75 -10.66
C GLN A 503 3.56 -8.60 -9.13
N ARG A 504 4.77 -8.43 -8.59
CA ARG A 504 4.98 -8.23 -7.15
C ARG A 504 4.47 -6.89 -6.68
N ALA A 505 4.71 -5.85 -7.46
CA ALA A 505 4.20 -4.53 -7.15
C ALA A 505 2.67 -4.57 -7.03
N PHE A 506 1.96 -5.25 -7.93
CA PHE A 506 0.51 -5.44 -7.79
C PHE A 506 0.12 -6.23 -6.55
N LEU A 507 0.81 -7.34 -6.26
CA LEU A 507 0.50 -8.19 -5.10
C LEU A 507 0.75 -7.50 -3.75
N ALA A 508 1.58 -6.45 -3.72
CA ALA A 508 1.81 -5.66 -2.52
C ALA A 508 0.53 -4.92 -2.07
N PRO A 509 0.23 -4.90 -0.76
CA PRO A 509 -0.95 -4.17 -0.24
C PRO A 509 -0.95 -2.68 -0.58
N GLY A 510 0.24 -2.06 -0.67
CA GLY A 510 0.38 -0.63 -0.93
C GLY A 510 0.08 -0.19 -2.37
N ALA A 511 -0.14 -1.12 -3.31
CA ALA A 511 -0.44 -0.78 -4.70
C ALA A 511 -1.91 -0.41 -4.96
N PHE A 512 -2.78 -0.54 -3.96
CA PHE A 512 -4.22 -0.38 -4.14
C PHE A 512 -4.84 0.53 -3.09
N ASN A 513 -5.53 1.57 -3.57
CA ASN A 513 -6.35 2.45 -2.75
C ASN A 513 -7.79 2.46 -3.28
N PRO A 514 -8.72 1.73 -2.63
CA PRO A 514 -10.10 1.62 -3.11
C PRO A 514 -10.91 2.92 -2.90
N ALA A 515 -10.43 3.82 -2.04
CA ALA A 515 -11.15 5.03 -1.65
C ALA A 515 -11.02 6.19 -2.65
N THR A 516 -10.27 6.02 -3.74
CA THR A 516 -10.13 7.01 -4.80
C THR A 516 -10.28 6.35 -6.17
N ASN A 517 -10.38 7.16 -7.22
CA ASN A 517 -10.36 6.67 -8.59
C ASN A 517 -9.10 5.83 -8.94
N HIS A 518 -8.01 5.92 -8.16
CA HIS A 518 -6.83 5.07 -8.36
C HIS A 518 -7.17 3.60 -8.20
N GLY A 519 -8.06 3.25 -7.26
CA GLY A 519 -8.47 1.87 -7.03
C GLY A 519 -9.03 1.23 -8.29
N PHE A 520 -9.87 1.96 -9.04
CA PHE A 520 -10.39 1.51 -10.32
C PHE A 520 -9.26 1.23 -11.32
N TYR A 521 -8.40 2.22 -11.57
CA TYR A 521 -7.32 2.09 -12.54
C TYR A 521 -6.33 0.98 -12.16
N THR A 522 -5.98 0.84 -10.89
CA THR A 522 -5.16 -0.26 -10.38
C THR A 522 -5.83 -1.60 -10.64
N ALA A 523 -7.11 -1.76 -10.31
CA ALA A 523 -7.83 -3.02 -10.51
C ALA A 523 -7.88 -3.39 -12.00
N ILE A 524 -8.28 -2.47 -12.87
CA ILE A 524 -8.37 -2.70 -14.31
C ILE A 524 -6.98 -2.95 -14.93
N GLY A 525 -5.97 -2.16 -14.57
CA GLY A 525 -4.60 -2.36 -15.04
C GLY A 525 -4.02 -3.71 -14.61
N GLN A 526 -4.31 -4.14 -13.38
CA GLN A 526 -3.93 -5.45 -12.86
C GLN A 526 -4.63 -6.60 -13.62
N LEU A 527 -5.94 -6.47 -13.88
CA LEU A 527 -6.70 -7.44 -14.67
C LEU A 527 -6.14 -7.56 -16.09
N ALA A 528 -5.91 -6.43 -16.76
CA ALA A 528 -5.36 -6.40 -18.12
C ALA A 528 -3.96 -7.03 -18.18
N PHE A 529 -3.09 -6.69 -17.22
CA PHE A 529 -1.76 -7.28 -17.09
C PHE A 529 -1.81 -8.79 -16.88
N ALA A 530 -2.59 -9.26 -15.89
CA ALA A 530 -2.65 -10.66 -15.51
C ALA A 530 -3.33 -11.54 -16.57
N ARG A 531 -4.42 -11.08 -17.21
CA ARG A 531 -5.10 -11.83 -18.27
C ARG A 531 -4.22 -12.05 -19.49
N ARG A 532 -3.39 -11.07 -19.82
CA ARG A 532 -2.49 -11.14 -20.97
C ARG A 532 -1.40 -12.18 -20.72
N LEU A 533 -0.83 -12.16 -19.52
CA LEU A 533 0.24 -13.05 -19.10
C LEU A 533 -0.23 -14.28 -18.31
N ILE A 534 -1.48 -14.70 -18.46
CA ILE A 534 -2.10 -15.72 -17.57
C ILE A 534 -1.38 -17.07 -17.58
N GLU A 535 -0.66 -17.37 -18.67
CA GLU A 535 0.14 -18.59 -18.82
C GLU A 535 1.44 -18.54 -17.99
N LEU A 536 1.82 -17.38 -17.44
CA LEU A 536 2.93 -17.27 -16.51
C LEU A 536 2.48 -17.68 -15.10
N PRO A 537 3.32 -18.43 -14.36
CA PRO A 537 3.00 -18.85 -13.00
C PRO A 537 2.64 -17.68 -12.08
N GLY A 538 1.71 -17.87 -11.14
CA GLY A 538 1.28 -16.82 -10.20
C GLY A 538 0.49 -15.65 -10.82
N MET A 539 0.31 -15.57 -12.15
CA MET A 539 -0.58 -14.57 -12.75
C MET A 539 -2.06 -14.86 -12.46
N SER A 540 -2.41 -16.11 -12.15
CA SER A 540 -3.74 -16.45 -11.62
C SER A 540 -4.06 -15.71 -10.31
N ASP A 541 -3.07 -15.57 -9.42
CA ASP A 541 -3.23 -14.88 -8.14
C ASP A 541 -3.37 -13.38 -8.34
N VAL A 542 -2.57 -12.82 -9.28
CA VAL A 542 -2.70 -11.41 -9.68
C VAL A 542 -4.06 -11.13 -10.29
N LEU A 543 -4.57 -12.03 -11.14
CA LEU A 543 -5.89 -11.95 -11.72
C LEU A 543 -6.98 -11.99 -10.65
N GLN A 544 -6.93 -12.99 -9.76
CA GLN A 544 -7.91 -13.17 -8.68
C GLN A 544 -7.94 -11.95 -7.74
N GLN A 545 -6.77 -11.44 -7.35
CA GLN A 545 -6.68 -10.23 -6.53
C GLN A 545 -7.22 -9.00 -7.27
N GLY A 546 -6.94 -8.86 -8.57
CA GLY A 546 -7.52 -7.80 -9.40
C GLY A 546 -9.04 -7.84 -9.44
N GLN A 547 -9.64 -9.03 -9.56
CA GLN A 547 -11.10 -9.22 -9.53
C GLN A 547 -11.70 -8.85 -8.18
N GLN A 548 -11.05 -9.25 -7.07
CA GLN A 548 -11.47 -8.86 -5.72
C GLN A 548 -11.39 -7.36 -5.51
N ARG A 549 -10.30 -6.73 -5.96
CA ARG A 549 -10.10 -5.27 -5.90
C ARG A 549 -11.15 -4.52 -6.70
N LEU A 550 -11.50 -5.01 -7.90
CA LEU A 550 -12.55 -4.39 -8.72
C LEU A 550 -13.90 -4.42 -8.00
N ARG A 551 -14.29 -5.56 -7.40
CA ARG A 551 -15.51 -5.65 -6.57
C ARG A 551 -15.48 -4.65 -5.42
N GLN A 552 -14.35 -4.58 -4.72
CA GLN A 552 -14.18 -3.64 -3.62
C GLN A 552 -14.32 -2.17 -4.05
N VAL A 553 -13.76 -1.79 -5.21
CA VAL A 553 -13.93 -0.44 -5.77
C VAL A 553 -15.40 -0.15 -6.02
N VAL A 554 -16.08 -1.07 -6.71
CA VAL A 554 -17.50 -0.93 -7.06
C VAL A 554 -18.37 -0.80 -5.81
N ASP A 555 -18.19 -1.68 -4.83
CA ASP A 555 -18.96 -1.68 -3.57
C ASP A 555 -18.72 -0.41 -2.74
N GLN A 556 -17.53 0.18 -2.84
CA GLN A 556 -17.19 1.41 -2.12
C GLN A 556 -17.69 2.67 -2.83
N GLN A 557 -17.56 2.74 -4.15
CA GLN A 557 -17.78 3.96 -4.93
C GLN A 557 -19.22 4.11 -5.45
N PHE A 558 -19.95 3.01 -5.66
CA PHE A 558 -21.31 3.05 -6.17
C PHE A 558 -22.32 2.54 -5.15
N ALA A 559 -23.47 3.21 -5.08
CA ALA A 559 -24.65 2.69 -4.42
C ALA A 559 -25.39 1.70 -5.34
N LYS A 560 -26.26 0.84 -4.79
CA LYS A 560 -26.91 -0.21 -5.59
C LYS A 560 -27.88 0.33 -6.62
N ASP A 561 -28.43 1.53 -6.35
CA ASP A 561 -29.29 2.29 -7.25
C ASP A 561 -28.54 2.92 -8.45
N GLY A 562 -27.22 2.75 -8.51
CA GLY A 562 -26.38 3.13 -9.65
C GLY A 562 -25.68 4.48 -9.50
N GLY A 563 -26.02 5.31 -8.51
CA GLY A 563 -25.33 6.58 -8.31
C GLY A 563 -23.96 6.43 -7.63
N HIS A 564 -23.09 7.41 -7.86
CA HIS A 564 -21.74 7.45 -7.32
C HIS A 564 -21.71 8.17 -5.96
N ARG A 565 -20.87 7.73 -5.03
CA ARG A 565 -20.84 8.20 -3.63
C ARG A 565 -19.91 9.39 -3.37
N GLU A 566 -19.31 10.00 -4.39
CA GLU A 566 -18.47 11.21 -4.24
C GLU A 566 -19.20 12.51 -4.63
N HIS A 567 -20.54 12.52 -4.59
CA HIS A 567 -21.33 13.76 -4.63
C HIS A 567 -21.16 14.64 -5.88
N SER A 568 -20.53 14.13 -6.94
CA SER A 568 -20.23 14.87 -8.16
C SER A 568 -20.74 14.11 -9.40
N PRO A 569 -21.75 14.67 -10.10
CA PRO A 569 -22.15 14.21 -11.41
C PRO A 569 -21.03 14.02 -12.44
N ASP A 570 -20.05 14.94 -12.52
CA ASP A 570 -18.96 14.80 -13.51
C ASP A 570 -18.00 13.65 -13.17
N TYR A 571 -17.72 13.42 -11.88
CA TYR A 571 -16.96 12.24 -11.44
C TYR A 571 -17.74 10.94 -11.66
N HIS A 572 -19.05 10.93 -11.40
CA HIS A 572 -19.92 9.80 -11.73
C HIS A 572 -19.79 9.44 -13.21
N ARG A 573 -20.01 10.40 -14.12
CA ARG A 573 -19.86 10.19 -15.57
C ARG A 573 -18.47 9.67 -15.93
N MET A 574 -17.41 10.32 -15.44
CA MET A 574 -16.02 9.95 -15.76
C MET A 574 -15.71 8.48 -15.40
N LEU A 575 -16.13 8.06 -14.20
CA LEU A 575 -15.91 6.67 -13.78
C LEU A 575 -16.79 5.71 -14.57
N VAL A 576 -18.07 6.02 -14.78
CA VAL A 576 -18.97 5.18 -15.60
C VAL A 576 -18.42 4.99 -17.01
N ASP A 577 -17.96 6.04 -17.67
CA ASP A 577 -17.32 5.96 -18.99
C ASP A 577 -16.12 5.00 -18.95
N SER A 578 -15.31 5.09 -17.89
CA SER A 578 -14.16 4.19 -17.70
C SER A 578 -14.61 2.75 -17.46
N PHE A 579 -15.66 2.50 -16.67
CA PHE A 579 -16.17 1.15 -16.47
C PHE A 579 -16.77 0.55 -17.75
N VAL A 580 -17.45 1.35 -18.57
CA VAL A 580 -18.01 0.94 -19.86
C VAL A 580 -16.91 0.56 -20.83
N ASP A 581 -15.86 1.38 -20.95
CA ASP A 581 -14.69 1.05 -21.75
C ASP A 581 -14.09 -0.32 -21.30
N ALA A 582 -14.12 -0.63 -19.99
CA ALA A 582 -13.43 -1.79 -19.44
C ALA A 582 -14.23 -3.05 -19.70
N ALA A 583 -15.55 -2.93 -19.63
CA ALA A 583 -16.46 -3.96 -20.07
C ALA A 583 -16.32 -4.24 -21.57
N GLU A 584 -16.15 -3.20 -22.41
CA GLU A 584 -15.96 -3.34 -23.86
C GLU A 584 -14.65 -4.01 -24.24
N ASP A 585 -13.59 -3.76 -23.48
CA ASP A 585 -12.30 -4.45 -23.63
C ASP A 585 -12.32 -5.90 -23.11
N GLY A 586 -13.47 -6.38 -22.60
CA GLY A 586 -13.58 -7.69 -21.98
C GLY A 586 -12.79 -7.80 -20.67
N LEU A 587 -12.51 -6.67 -20.01
CA LEU A 587 -11.82 -6.62 -18.71
C LEU A 587 -12.77 -6.91 -17.54
N ILE A 588 -14.08 -6.74 -17.72
CA ILE A 588 -15.10 -7.01 -16.71
C ILE A 588 -16.02 -8.12 -17.19
N GLU A 589 -16.04 -9.24 -16.45
CA GLU A 589 -16.88 -10.42 -16.73
C GLU A 589 -17.94 -10.66 -15.66
N ASP A 590 -17.87 -9.93 -14.53
CA ASP A 590 -18.80 -10.10 -13.43
C ASP A 590 -20.15 -9.44 -13.76
N GLU A 591 -21.16 -10.27 -14.03
CA GLU A 591 -22.51 -9.83 -14.41
C GLU A 591 -23.14 -8.85 -13.42
N SER A 592 -22.82 -8.97 -12.12
CA SER A 592 -23.36 -8.05 -11.12
C SER A 592 -22.77 -6.65 -11.26
N ILE A 593 -21.48 -6.56 -11.62
CA ILE A 593 -20.79 -5.31 -11.91
C ILE A 593 -21.30 -4.73 -13.23
N LEU A 594 -21.43 -5.54 -14.27
CA LEU A 594 -21.96 -5.11 -15.57
C LEU A 594 -23.37 -4.51 -15.44
N ALA A 595 -24.26 -5.18 -14.72
CA ALA A 595 -25.61 -4.69 -14.47
C ALA A 595 -25.61 -3.36 -13.68
N LEU A 596 -24.68 -3.18 -12.74
CA LEU A 596 -24.55 -1.92 -12.01
C LEU A 596 -24.04 -0.80 -12.92
N ILE A 597 -23.04 -1.07 -13.77
CA ILE A 597 -22.53 -0.10 -14.76
C ILE A 597 -23.65 0.36 -15.69
N GLU A 598 -24.52 -0.54 -16.15
CA GLU A 598 -25.67 -0.19 -16.98
C GLU A 598 -26.64 0.73 -16.23
N ARG A 599 -26.95 0.43 -14.95
CA ARG A 599 -27.75 1.34 -14.11
C ARG A 599 -27.07 2.69 -13.93
N SER A 600 -25.77 2.73 -13.69
CA SER A 600 -25.01 3.98 -13.56
C SER A 600 -24.98 4.78 -14.86
N ALA A 601 -24.89 4.12 -16.02
CA ALA A 601 -24.98 4.77 -17.32
C ALA A 601 -26.38 5.38 -17.57
N HIS A 602 -27.44 4.74 -17.06
CA HIS A 602 -28.78 5.33 -17.05
C HIS A 602 -28.84 6.58 -16.16
N VAL A 603 -28.30 6.51 -14.93
CA VAL A 603 -28.24 7.66 -13.99
C VAL A 603 -27.48 8.85 -14.59
N THR A 604 -26.40 8.61 -15.34
CA THR A 604 -25.65 9.67 -16.03
C THR A 604 -26.56 10.53 -16.93
N GLY A 605 -27.54 9.92 -17.62
CA GLY A 605 -28.49 10.64 -18.47
C GLY A 605 -29.43 11.56 -17.70
N TRP A 606 -29.64 11.31 -16.41
CA TRP A 606 -30.45 12.17 -15.54
C TRP A 606 -29.67 13.37 -15.01
N PHE A 607 -28.36 13.27 -14.84
CA PHE A 607 -27.53 14.41 -14.44
C PHE A 607 -27.27 15.42 -15.57
N ILE A 608 -27.64 15.11 -16.81
CA ILE A 608 -27.52 16.02 -17.94
C ILE A 608 -28.75 16.92 -17.97
N ARG A 609 -28.52 18.23 -17.86
CA ARG A 609 -29.56 19.26 -17.93
C ARG A 609 -30.15 19.36 -19.35
N PRO A 610 -31.33 19.99 -19.51
CA PRO A 610 -31.96 20.26 -20.81
C PRO A 610 -31.08 20.90 -21.88
N ASP A 611 -30.16 21.78 -21.46
CA ASP A 611 -29.16 22.43 -22.33
C ASP A 611 -28.01 21.51 -22.75
N GLY A 612 -27.99 20.26 -22.28
CA GLY A 612 -26.96 19.25 -22.58
C GLY A 612 -25.68 19.39 -21.75
N GLU A 613 -25.61 20.32 -20.81
CA GLU A 613 -24.52 20.39 -19.84
C GLU A 613 -24.77 19.43 -18.68
N ILE A 614 -23.70 18.93 -18.06
CA ILE A 614 -23.80 18.17 -16.81
C ILE A 614 -24.06 19.11 -15.63
N GLU A 615 -24.89 18.67 -14.69
CA GLU A 615 -25.20 19.44 -13.49
C GLU A 615 -23.95 19.67 -12.61
N GLN A 616 -23.83 20.87 -12.03
CA GLN A 616 -22.63 21.36 -11.36
C GLN A 616 -22.56 21.08 -9.85
N ILE A 617 -23.40 20.19 -9.33
CA ILE A 617 -23.37 19.79 -7.91
C ILE A 617 -21.99 19.25 -7.51
N GLY A 618 -21.51 19.67 -6.33
CA GLY A 618 -20.21 19.29 -5.81
C GLY A 618 -19.06 19.67 -6.73
N ASP A 619 -18.05 18.81 -6.84
CA ASP A 619 -16.88 19.08 -7.70
C ASP A 619 -17.10 18.81 -9.20
N SER A 620 -18.22 19.27 -9.75
CA SER A 620 -18.60 19.10 -11.15
C SER A 620 -18.34 20.35 -12.00
N MET A 621 -17.61 20.19 -13.10
CA MET A 621 -17.42 21.27 -14.07
C MET A 621 -18.61 21.37 -15.02
N ALA A 622 -18.98 22.59 -15.40
CA ALA A 622 -19.88 22.76 -16.53
C ALA A 622 -19.22 22.22 -17.80
N ARG A 623 -19.91 21.30 -18.45
CA ARG A 623 -19.41 20.62 -19.63
C ARG A 623 -20.59 20.17 -20.46
N LEU A 624 -20.60 20.60 -21.72
CA LEU A 624 -21.45 20.00 -22.73
C LEU A 624 -21.09 18.53 -22.90
N VAL A 625 -22.03 17.64 -22.59
CA VAL A 625 -21.87 16.18 -22.76
C VAL A 625 -22.22 15.78 -24.21
N ALA A 626 -21.85 16.61 -25.20
CA ALA A 626 -22.02 16.27 -26.61
C ALA A 626 -21.08 15.11 -26.97
N SER A 627 -21.56 14.20 -27.82
CA SER A 627 -20.92 12.91 -28.16
C SER A 627 -19.41 13.03 -28.40
N ARG A 628 -18.62 12.82 -27.35
CA ARG A 628 -17.24 12.36 -27.51
C ARG A 628 -17.34 10.88 -27.88
N THR A 629 -17.55 10.63 -29.17
CA THR A 629 -17.26 9.38 -29.90
C THR A 629 -17.93 8.06 -29.49
N ARG A 630 -18.73 7.96 -28.42
CA ARG A 630 -19.49 6.73 -28.10
C ARG A 630 -20.95 7.01 -27.75
N SER A 631 -21.87 6.22 -28.33
CA SER A 631 -23.27 6.16 -27.89
C SER A 631 -23.33 5.44 -26.54
N SER A 632 -24.02 6.00 -25.54
CA SER A 632 -24.34 5.25 -24.31
C SER A 632 -25.06 3.94 -24.67
N ARG A 633 -24.78 2.87 -23.92
CA ARG A 633 -25.53 1.60 -24.02
C ARG A 633 -26.96 1.74 -23.51
N ASP A 634 -27.24 2.73 -22.66
CA ASP A 634 -28.60 3.07 -22.25
C ASP A 634 -29.29 3.92 -23.32
N PRO A 635 -30.41 3.48 -23.91
CA PRO A 635 -31.09 4.20 -24.99
C PRO A 635 -31.56 5.59 -24.58
N ALA A 636 -32.01 5.78 -23.33
CA ALA A 636 -32.49 7.07 -22.83
C ALA A 636 -31.33 8.06 -22.66
N THR A 637 -30.23 7.65 -22.02
CA THR A 637 -29.01 8.47 -21.95
C THR A 637 -28.48 8.80 -23.34
N SER A 638 -28.51 7.86 -24.30
CA SER A 638 -28.12 8.15 -25.68
C SER A 638 -29.02 9.21 -26.34
N PHE A 639 -30.32 9.21 -26.05
CA PHE A 639 -31.25 10.26 -26.48
C PHE A 639 -30.91 11.61 -25.89
N ILE A 640 -30.64 11.69 -24.59
CA ILE A 640 -30.30 12.94 -23.91
C ILE A 640 -28.97 13.53 -24.44
N VAL A 641 -27.91 12.71 -24.46
CA VAL A 641 -26.58 13.09 -24.95
C VAL A 641 -26.60 13.55 -26.41
N SER A 642 -27.38 12.86 -27.25
CA SER A 642 -27.48 13.18 -28.68
C SER A 642 -28.47 14.31 -28.98
N ARG A 643 -29.19 14.80 -27.97
CA ARG A 643 -30.32 15.74 -28.09
C ARG A 643 -31.37 15.23 -29.09
N GLY A 644 -31.78 13.99 -28.91
CA GLY A 644 -32.83 13.33 -29.69
C GLY A 644 -32.43 12.84 -31.08
N LYS A 645 -31.14 12.84 -31.42
CA LYS A 645 -30.64 12.37 -32.74
C LYS A 645 -30.43 10.85 -32.81
N SER A 646 -30.20 10.20 -31.67
CA SER A 646 -30.00 8.75 -31.54
C SER A 646 -30.54 8.26 -30.20
N GLY A 647 -30.70 6.95 -30.02
CA GLY A 647 -31.27 6.38 -28.79
C GLY A 647 -32.81 6.38 -28.81
N ALA A 648 -33.43 6.24 -27.65
CA ALA A 648 -34.87 6.24 -27.48
C ALA A 648 -35.30 7.28 -26.43
N PRO A 649 -36.43 7.97 -26.60
CA PRO A 649 -36.95 8.90 -25.59
C PRO A 649 -37.02 8.24 -24.20
N PRO A 650 -36.68 8.97 -23.12
CA PRO A 650 -36.87 8.46 -21.76
C PRO A 650 -38.35 8.10 -21.54
N THR A 651 -38.63 7.13 -20.67
CA THR A 651 -39.99 6.71 -20.33
C THR A 651 -40.55 7.39 -19.08
N GLU A 652 -39.66 7.73 -18.15
CA GLU A 652 -39.95 8.36 -16.85
C GLU A 652 -39.71 9.87 -16.88
N GLU A 653 -40.35 10.58 -15.95
CA GLU A 653 -40.17 12.02 -15.73
C GLU A 653 -39.48 12.34 -14.40
N MET A 654 -39.29 11.33 -13.54
CA MET A 654 -38.66 11.48 -12.23
C MET A 654 -37.79 10.27 -11.89
N LEU A 655 -36.61 10.52 -11.37
CA LEU A 655 -35.69 9.53 -10.81
C LEU A 655 -35.47 9.83 -9.34
N VAL A 656 -35.64 8.83 -8.48
CA VAL A 656 -35.28 8.89 -7.06
C VAL A 656 -34.19 7.85 -6.79
N LEU A 657 -33.08 8.30 -6.23
CA LEU A 657 -31.94 7.48 -5.85
C LEU A 657 -31.82 7.48 -4.32
N PRO A 658 -32.53 6.58 -3.62
CA PRO A 658 -32.63 6.59 -2.16
C PRO A 658 -31.35 6.11 -1.45
N GLU A 659 -30.44 5.41 -2.14
CA GLU A 659 -29.14 5.05 -1.58
C GLU A 659 -28.07 6.08 -1.94
N SER A 660 -28.14 6.68 -3.13
CA SER A 660 -27.19 7.73 -3.54
C SER A 660 -27.51 9.09 -2.94
N GLY A 661 -28.78 9.38 -2.69
CA GLY A 661 -29.27 10.63 -2.10
C GLY A 661 -29.58 11.74 -3.12
N TYR A 662 -30.18 11.38 -4.26
CA TYR A 662 -30.64 12.35 -5.26
C TYR A 662 -32.10 12.15 -5.63
N ALA A 663 -32.80 13.22 -5.94
CA ALA A 663 -34.05 13.18 -6.68
C ALA A 663 -33.98 14.15 -7.86
N ILE A 664 -34.36 13.70 -9.05
CA ILE A 664 -34.26 14.46 -10.28
C ILE A 664 -35.60 14.39 -11.02
N VAL A 665 -36.11 15.53 -11.46
CA VAL A 665 -37.31 15.61 -12.30
C VAL A 665 -36.91 16.18 -13.65
N ARG A 666 -37.43 15.62 -14.74
CA ARG A 666 -37.40 16.18 -16.09
C ARG A 666 -38.79 16.05 -16.70
N ALA A 667 -39.51 17.15 -16.82
CA ALA A 667 -40.90 17.17 -17.25
C ALA A 667 -41.22 18.41 -18.11
N PRO A 668 -42.13 18.32 -19.11
CA PRO A 668 -42.72 17.08 -19.61
C PRO A 668 -41.66 16.19 -20.26
N ARG A 669 -41.95 14.89 -20.34
CA ARG A 669 -41.07 13.91 -20.96
C ARG A 669 -40.76 14.26 -22.42
N PRO A 670 -39.49 14.50 -22.78
CA PRO A 670 -39.15 14.93 -24.13
C PRO A 670 -39.16 13.75 -25.11
N THR A 671 -39.77 13.97 -26.28
CA THR A 671 -39.74 13.04 -27.44
C THR A 671 -38.87 13.57 -28.58
N THR A 672 -38.54 14.86 -28.57
CA THR A 672 -37.61 15.51 -29.50
C THR A 672 -36.50 16.29 -28.77
N GLY A 673 -35.43 16.65 -29.48
CA GLY A 673 -34.39 17.51 -28.93
C GLY A 673 -34.85 18.94 -28.60
N GLU A 674 -35.87 19.44 -29.29
CA GLU A 674 -36.47 20.76 -29.01
C GLU A 674 -37.31 20.72 -27.72
N GLU A 675 -38.10 19.66 -27.53
CA GLU A 675 -38.83 19.44 -26.28
C GLU A 675 -37.87 19.24 -25.10
N LEU A 676 -36.75 18.52 -25.31
CA LEU A 676 -35.71 18.36 -24.29
C LEU A 676 -35.18 19.71 -23.83
N ALA A 677 -34.78 20.58 -24.77
CA ALA A 677 -34.20 21.88 -24.46
C ALA A 677 -35.15 22.81 -23.66
N ASN A 678 -36.46 22.59 -23.76
CA ASN A 678 -37.49 23.38 -23.09
C ASN A 678 -38.12 22.69 -21.88
N SER A 679 -37.66 21.47 -21.52
CA SER A 679 -38.19 20.74 -20.36
C SER A 679 -37.84 21.44 -19.05
N SER A 680 -38.76 21.42 -18.08
CA SER A 680 -38.44 21.71 -16.69
C SER A 680 -37.53 20.63 -16.14
N TYR A 681 -36.52 21.03 -15.38
CA TYR A 681 -35.56 20.13 -14.77
C TYR A 681 -35.24 20.59 -13.35
N LEU A 682 -35.39 19.70 -12.38
CA LEU A 682 -35.15 19.97 -10.96
C LEU A 682 -34.21 18.90 -10.41
N THR A 683 -33.25 19.31 -9.59
CA THR A 683 -32.48 18.39 -8.75
C THR A 683 -32.65 18.72 -7.28
N LEU A 684 -32.65 17.67 -6.45
CA LEU A 684 -32.46 17.73 -5.01
C LEU A 684 -31.26 16.85 -4.68
N MET A 685 -30.27 17.41 -3.98
CA MET A 685 -29.13 16.68 -3.44
C MET A 685 -29.30 16.53 -1.92
N ALA A 686 -29.38 15.30 -1.44
CA ALA A 686 -29.55 14.95 -0.04
C ALA A 686 -28.61 13.79 0.31
N ALA A 687 -27.30 14.01 0.14
CA ALA A 687 -26.30 12.95 0.20
C ALA A 687 -25.03 13.38 0.93
N PHE A 688 -24.55 12.56 1.87
CA PHE A 688 -23.22 12.65 2.47
C PHE A 688 -22.66 11.26 2.77
N HIS A 689 -21.87 10.71 1.84
CA HIS A 689 -21.26 9.38 1.89
C HIS A 689 -19.76 9.43 2.22
N SER A 690 -19.09 10.52 1.85
CA SER A 690 -17.68 10.75 2.02
C SER A 690 -17.40 12.26 1.99
N ARG A 691 -16.19 12.66 2.40
CA ARG A 691 -15.75 14.06 2.32
C ARG A 691 -15.15 14.42 0.96
N THR A 692 -14.86 13.42 0.14
CA THR A 692 -14.27 13.59 -1.18
C THR A 692 -15.33 14.25 -2.07
N HIS A 693 -14.99 15.41 -2.65
CA HIS A 693 -15.83 16.16 -3.59
C HIS A 693 -17.19 16.69 -3.07
N LYS A 694 -17.50 16.46 -1.80
CA LYS A 694 -18.71 16.95 -1.10
C LYS A 694 -18.59 18.42 -0.71
N HIS A 695 -19.62 19.22 -0.97
CA HIS A 695 -19.76 20.61 -0.50
C HIS A 695 -20.68 20.71 0.72
N ALA A 696 -20.81 21.89 1.32
CA ALA A 696 -21.73 22.15 2.43
C ALA A 696 -23.17 22.39 1.92
N ASP A 697 -23.65 21.48 1.07
CA ASP A 697 -24.82 21.62 0.18
C ASP A 697 -25.96 20.64 0.51
N ASP A 698 -26.09 20.21 1.77
CA ASP A 698 -27.19 19.33 2.19
C ASP A 698 -28.57 19.93 1.82
N LEU A 699 -29.43 19.11 1.22
CA LEU A 699 -30.76 19.46 0.71
C LEU A 699 -30.77 20.56 -0.38
N ALA A 700 -29.63 20.84 -1.01
CA ALA A 700 -29.55 21.84 -2.08
C ALA A 700 -30.43 21.47 -3.29
N VAL A 701 -30.96 22.51 -3.95
CA VAL A 701 -31.80 22.36 -5.14
C VAL A 701 -31.28 23.20 -6.32
N THR A 702 -31.35 22.65 -7.52
CA THR A 702 -31.18 23.40 -8.78
C THR A 702 -32.45 23.28 -9.61
N TRP A 703 -32.77 24.32 -10.39
CA TRP A 703 -33.98 24.36 -11.20
C TRP A 703 -33.71 25.07 -12.52
N PHE A 704 -34.07 24.39 -13.61
CA PHE A 704 -34.05 24.88 -14.98
C PHE A 704 -35.47 24.80 -15.53
N ASP A 705 -35.92 25.84 -16.24
CA ASP A 705 -37.26 25.86 -16.82
C ASP A 705 -37.32 26.77 -18.04
N GLY A 706 -38.08 26.37 -19.06
CA GLY A 706 -38.33 27.17 -20.26
C GLY A 706 -37.04 27.57 -21.00
N GLY A 707 -36.04 26.70 -21.03
CA GLY A 707 -34.79 26.91 -21.76
C GLY A 707 -33.70 27.69 -21.00
N ALA A 708 -33.90 28.00 -19.71
CA ALA A 708 -32.91 28.71 -18.92
C ALA A 708 -32.76 28.16 -17.49
N GLU A 709 -31.57 28.31 -16.91
CA GLU A 709 -31.32 28.09 -15.50
C GLU A 709 -32.03 29.16 -14.65
N ILE A 710 -32.62 28.75 -13.52
CA ILE A 710 -33.29 29.63 -12.55
C ILE A 710 -32.60 29.55 -11.20
N LEU A 711 -32.56 28.36 -10.59
CA LEU A 711 -31.77 28.08 -9.39
C LEU A 711 -30.54 27.27 -9.80
N ILE A 712 -29.37 27.70 -9.35
CA ILE A 712 -28.07 27.17 -9.79
C ILE A 712 -27.24 26.71 -8.60
N ASP A 713 -26.30 25.81 -8.88
CA ASP A 713 -25.18 25.53 -7.99
C ASP A 713 -24.00 26.48 -8.29
N SER A 714 -23.15 26.73 -7.28
CA SER A 714 -21.95 27.55 -7.45
C SER A 714 -20.82 26.84 -8.21
N GLY A 715 -20.87 25.52 -8.39
CA GLY A 715 -19.83 24.76 -9.07
C GLY A 715 -18.54 24.66 -8.26
N ARG A 716 -17.41 24.36 -8.91
CA ARG A 716 -16.21 23.88 -8.19
C ARG A 716 -15.03 24.85 -8.07
N PHE A 717 -14.91 25.87 -8.92
CA PHE A 717 -13.73 26.74 -9.03
C PHE A 717 -12.40 26.05 -9.42
N GLY A 718 -12.01 24.91 -8.84
CA GLY A 718 -10.78 24.20 -9.18
C GLY A 718 -9.79 24.11 -8.01
N TYR A 719 -8.70 23.38 -8.22
CA TYR A 719 -7.80 22.94 -7.16
C TYR A 719 -6.44 23.63 -7.26
N LEU A 720 -6.19 24.63 -6.41
CA LEU A 720 -4.91 25.31 -6.27
C LEU A 720 -4.61 25.58 -4.79
N ASP A 721 -3.32 25.69 -4.47
CA ASP A 721 -2.83 26.14 -3.16
C ASP A 721 -3.39 25.31 -1.97
N PRO A 722 -3.04 24.01 -1.88
CA PRO A 722 -3.49 23.15 -0.78
C PRO A 722 -3.01 23.70 0.57
N LEU A 723 -3.89 23.67 1.55
CA LEU A 723 -3.59 24.14 2.90
C LEU A 723 -2.58 23.22 3.60
N PRO A 724 -1.68 23.76 4.45
CA PRO A 724 -0.94 22.95 5.42
C PRO A 724 -1.87 22.10 6.30
N GLU A 725 -1.41 20.97 6.81
CA GLU A 725 -2.23 20.07 7.65
C GLU A 725 -2.68 20.73 8.97
N ASP A 726 -1.87 21.66 9.49
CA ASP A 726 -2.10 22.38 10.74
C ASP A 726 -2.83 23.73 10.56
N HIS A 727 -3.21 24.09 9.33
CA HIS A 727 -3.91 25.36 9.08
C HIS A 727 -5.32 25.36 9.72
N PRO A 728 -5.76 26.46 10.37
CA PRO A 728 -7.06 26.52 11.06
C PRO A 728 -8.25 26.21 10.15
N ASP A 729 -8.25 26.68 8.89
CA ASP A 729 -9.33 26.40 7.92
C ASP A 729 -9.51 24.90 7.62
N ARG A 730 -8.50 24.06 7.88
CA ARG A 730 -8.67 22.61 7.82
C ARG A 730 -9.78 22.18 8.77
N ALA A 731 -9.87 22.78 9.96
CA ALA A 731 -10.91 22.47 10.96
C ALA A 731 -12.32 22.82 10.49
N LEU A 732 -12.43 23.76 9.55
CA LEU A 732 -13.68 24.11 8.87
C LEU A 732 -14.01 23.20 7.69
N GLY A 733 -13.14 22.22 7.39
CA GLY A 733 -13.34 21.23 6.32
C GLY A 733 -12.70 21.61 4.98
N PHE A 734 -12.02 22.76 4.87
CA PHE A 734 -11.40 23.18 3.62
C PHE A 734 -10.07 22.48 3.36
N PHE A 735 -9.81 22.12 2.10
CA PHE A 735 -8.54 21.54 1.66
C PHE A 735 -7.62 22.56 0.97
N TYR A 736 -8.20 23.62 0.41
CA TYR A 736 -7.52 24.61 -0.42
C TYR A 736 -7.69 26.01 0.18
N SER A 737 -6.69 26.86 -0.03
CA SER A 737 -6.59 28.18 0.61
C SER A 737 -7.25 29.32 -0.17
N ARG A 738 -7.60 29.08 -1.45
CA ARG A 738 -8.25 30.09 -2.30
C ARG A 738 -9.64 30.46 -1.74
N PRO A 739 -9.90 31.74 -1.41
CA PRO A 739 -11.20 32.17 -0.90
C PRO A 739 -12.36 31.84 -1.85
N GLU A 740 -12.12 31.87 -3.15
CA GLU A 740 -13.11 31.53 -4.17
C GLU A 740 -13.50 30.04 -4.09
N ARG A 741 -12.52 29.15 -3.87
CA ARG A 741 -12.76 27.72 -3.67
C ARG A 741 -13.49 27.47 -2.35
N GLN A 742 -13.11 28.15 -1.28
CA GLN A 742 -13.78 28.02 0.02
C GLN A 742 -15.24 28.50 -0.06
N TYR A 743 -15.50 29.59 -0.77
CA TYR A 743 -16.85 30.10 -0.99
C TYR A 743 -17.74 29.11 -1.75
N VAL A 744 -17.30 28.57 -2.89
CA VAL A 744 -18.16 27.64 -3.66
C VAL A 744 -18.43 26.31 -2.95
N GLU A 745 -17.68 25.97 -1.89
CA GLU A 745 -17.97 24.82 -1.02
C GLU A 745 -18.87 25.17 0.18
N SER A 746 -19.17 26.46 0.41
CA SER A 746 -19.87 26.97 1.60
C SER A 746 -21.39 26.92 1.44
N THR A 747 -22.13 26.81 2.54
CA THR A 747 -23.60 26.69 2.51
C THR A 747 -24.29 27.87 1.83
N PRO A 748 -23.88 29.14 2.01
CA PRO A 748 -24.47 30.27 1.30
C PRO A 748 -24.32 30.20 -0.23
N ALA A 749 -23.39 29.41 -0.76
CA ALA A 749 -23.20 29.23 -2.19
C ALA A 749 -24.16 28.21 -2.84
N HIS A 750 -25.02 27.57 -2.03
CA HIS A 750 -26.06 26.65 -2.50
C HIS A 750 -27.48 27.11 -2.10
N SER A 751 -28.49 26.61 -2.81
CA SER A 751 -29.90 26.91 -2.49
C SER A 751 -30.40 25.98 -1.38
N THR A 752 -30.12 26.31 -0.12
CA THR A 752 -30.46 25.50 1.08
C THR A 752 -30.61 26.38 2.33
N VAL A 753 -30.72 25.80 3.53
CA VAL A 753 -30.82 26.52 4.80
C VAL A 753 -29.54 26.37 5.61
N SER A 754 -29.14 27.41 6.35
CA SER A 754 -28.06 27.33 7.34
C SER A 754 -28.52 27.79 8.72
N ALA A 755 -27.75 27.46 9.75
CA ALA A 755 -27.96 27.92 11.12
C ALA A 755 -26.72 28.68 11.64
N ASP A 756 -26.95 29.77 12.36
CA ASP A 756 -25.95 30.56 13.09
C ASP A 756 -24.77 31.07 12.24
N GLY A 757 -25.01 31.27 10.94
CA GLY A 757 -23.98 31.71 9.99
C GLY A 757 -22.85 30.71 9.78
N ARG A 758 -23.09 29.42 10.05
CA ARG A 758 -22.12 28.33 9.87
C ARG A 758 -22.48 27.47 8.66
N ASP A 759 -21.44 26.95 8.03
CA ASP A 759 -21.58 25.93 6.99
C ASP A 759 -22.01 24.58 7.60
N HIS A 760 -22.65 23.76 6.78
CA HIS A 760 -22.88 22.35 7.10
C HIS A 760 -21.55 21.65 7.40
N ASP A 761 -21.45 21.06 8.60
CA ASP A 761 -20.25 20.35 9.00
C ASP A 761 -20.02 19.11 8.13
N ARG A 762 -18.88 19.10 7.45
CA ARG A 762 -18.36 17.97 6.65
C ARG A 762 -17.19 17.26 7.33
N ARG A 763 -16.57 17.88 8.34
CA ARG A 763 -15.36 17.37 8.97
C ARG A 763 -15.68 16.50 10.17
N ASP A 764 -16.38 17.01 11.17
CA ASP A 764 -16.55 16.27 12.43
C ASP A 764 -17.83 15.41 12.42
N ARG A 765 -18.78 15.75 11.55
CA ARG A 765 -19.97 14.96 11.25
C ARG A 765 -19.63 13.66 10.52
N LYS A 766 -20.23 12.56 10.98
CA LYS A 766 -20.16 11.26 10.28
C LYS A 766 -21.03 11.31 9.01
N PRO A 767 -20.54 10.78 7.87
CA PRO A 767 -21.37 10.60 6.68
C PRO A 767 -22.66 9.84 7.01
N TYR A 768 -23.82 10.41 6.68
CA TYR A 768 -25.15 9.84 6.96
C TYR A 768 -25.70 8.98 5.80
N GLY A 769 -25.00 8.93 4.68
CA GLY A 769 -25.47 8.26 3.48
C GLY A 769 -26.41 9.15 2.67
N ALA A 770 -27.67 8.73 2.53
CA ALA A 770 -28.70 9.43 1.79
C ALA A 770 -29.84 9.88 2.71
N ALA A 771 -30.43 11.03 2.38
CA ALA A 771 -31.43 11.74 3.15
C ALA A 771 -32.68 12.10 2.32
N VAL A 772 -32.82 11.53 1.11
CA VAL A 772 -34.07 11.64 0.34
C VAL A 772 -35.13 10.78 1.03
N VAL A 773 -36.25 11.39 1.40
CA VAL A 773 -37.37 10.74 2.08
C VAL A 773 -38.36 10.17 1.07
N SER A 774 -38.77 10.97 0.08
CA SER A 774 -39.72 10.53 -0.94
C SER A 774 -39.65 11.35 -2.24
N GLY A 775 -40.14 10.76 -3.32
CA GLY A 775 -40.47 11.44 -4.56
C GLY A 775 -41.82 10.93 -5.07
N ARG A 776 -42.73 11.83 -5.41
CA ARG A 776 -44.09 11.51 -5.86
C ARG A 776 -44.54 12.45 -6.97
N HIS A 777 -45.41 11.97 -7.85
CA HIS A 777 -46.03 12.75 -8.91
C HIS A 777 -47.55 12.59 -8.80
N GLU A 778 -48.26 13.71 -8.62
CA GLU A 778 -49.72 13.74 -8.53
C GLU A 778 -50.27 15.00 -9.20
N ALA A 779 -51.29 14.82 -10.04
CA ALA A 779 -52.01 15.92 -10.72
C ALA A 779 -51.08 16.92 -11.46
N GLY A 780 -50.00 16.45 -12.10
CA GLY A 780 -49.05 17.29 -12.83
C GLY A 780 -48.05 18.04 -11.95
N VAL A 781 -48.01 17.75 -10.65
CA VAL A 781 -47.06 18.32 -9.69
C VAL A 781 -46.12 17.23 -9.19
N PHE A 782 -44.83 17.49 -9.27
CA PHE A 782 -43.78 16.63 -8.73
C PHE A 782 -43.41 17.11 -7.34
N VAL A 783 -43.35 16.19 -6.38
CA VAL A 783 -42.97 16.50 -5.00
C VAL A 783 -41.77 15.65 -4.60
N VAL A 784 -40.68 16.29 -4.22
CA VAL A 784 -39.49 15.63 -3.68
C VAL A 784 -39.21 16.13 -2.26
N GLU A 785 -38.75 15.23 -1.40
CA GLU A 785 -38.68 15.46 0.03
C GLU A 785 -37.37 14.90 0.60
N GLY A 786 -36.74 15.64 1.51
CA GLY A 786 -35.52 15.23 2.19
C GLY A 786 -35.44 15.76 3.62
N GLU A 787 -34.72 15.05 4.48
CA GLU A 787 -34.53 15.43 5.88
C GLU A 787 -33.10 15.16 6.36
N VAL A 788 -32.49 16.15 6.99
CA VAL A 788 -31.12 16.09 7.47
C VAL A 788 -31.04 16.56 8.92
N ASP A 789 -30.43 15.74 9.78
CA ASP A 789 -30.08 16.09 11.16
C ASP A 789 -28.64 16.64 11.20
N HIS A 790 -28.49 17.92 11.54
CA HIS A 790 -27.22 18.63 11.65
C HIS A 790 -26.63 18.60 13.09
N GLY A 791 -27.15 17.72 13.94
CA GLY A 791 -26.69 17.43 15.30
C GLY A 791 -27.37 18.27 16.38
N HIS A 792 -27.42 19.58 16.19
CA HIS A 792 -28.07 20.53 17.13
C HIS A 792 -29.34 21.15 16.56
N TRP A 793 -29.61 20.94 15.27
CA TRP A 793 -30.85 21.32 14.60
C TRP A 793 -31.16 20.33 13.47
N ARG A 794 -32.42 20.28 13.04
CA ARG A 794 -32.93 19.46 11.94
C ARG A 794 -33.44 20.36 10.82
N HIS A 795 -33.21 19.93 9.57
CA HIS A 795 -33.75 20.53 8.34
C HIS A 795 -34.61 19.51 7.60
N HIS A 796 -35.90 19.80 7.43
CA HIS A 796 -36.81 19.04 6.56
C HIS A 796 -37.25 19.91 5.39
N ARG A 797 -37.08 19.42 4.17
CA ARG A 797 -37.40 20.15 2.94
C ARG A 797 -38.43 19.39 2.12
N VAL A 798 -39.46 20.10 1.66
CA VAL A 798 -40.43 19.62 0.66
C VAL A 798 -40.45 20.58 -0.52
N VAL A 799 -40.14 20.06 -1.71
CA VAL A 799 -40.09 20.82 -2.97
C VAL A 799 -41.21 20.35 -3.87
N ARG A 800 -42.05 21.28 -4.36
CA ARG A 800 -43.16 21.01 -5.27
C ARG A 800 -42.92 21.74 -6.60
N LEU A 801 -42.65 21.00 -7.66
CA LEU A 801 -42.49 21.53 -9.01
C LEU A 801 -43.78 21.34 -9.81
N ALA A 802 -44.31 22.43 -10.33
CA ALA A 802 -45.32 22.44 -11.39
C ALA A 802 -44.63 22.89 -12.70
N PRO A 803 -44.27 21.96 -13.61
CA PRO A 803 -43.47 22.26 -14.80
C PRO A 803 -44.04 23.42 -15.62
N GLY A 804 -43.19 24.39 -15.98
CA GLY A 804 -43.58 25.58 -16.75
C GLY A 804 -44.39 26.63 -15.96
N LEU A 805 -44.77 26.35 -14.71
CA LEU A 805 -45.58 27.25 -13.86
C LEU A 805 -44.77 27.80 -12.68
N GLY A 806 -44.05 26.94 -11.96
CA GLY A 806 -43.36 27.38 -10.75
C GLY A 806 -42.87 26.27 -9.83
N LEU A 807 -42.25 26.69 -8.74
CA LEU A 807 -41.64 25.85 -7.71
C LEU A 807 -42.06 26.38 -6.33
N ASP A 808 -42.66 25.54 -5.49
CA ASP A 808 -42.95 25.87 -4.09
C ASP A 808 -42.06 25.06 -3.17
N ILE A 809 -41.33 25.73 -2.27
CA ILE A 809 -40.42 25.08 -1.32
C ILE A 809 -40.86 25.41 0.10
N ARG A 810 -40.98 24.35 0.90
CA ARG A 810 -41.21 24.41 2.34
C ARG A 810 -39.98 23.88 3.05
N ASP A 811 -39.33 24.73 3.84
CA ASP A 811 -38.20 24.38 4.69
C ASP A 811 -38.58 24.49 6.16
N GLU A 812 -38.72 23.35 6.82
CA GLU A 812 -38.98 23.26 8.24
C GLU A 812 -37.67 23.05 8.99
N VAL A 813 -37.37 23.95 9.92
CA VAL A 813 -36.16 23.94 10.74
C VAL A 813 -36.52 23.88 12.22
N GLU A 814 -35.82 23.01 12.96
CA GLU A 814 -36.10 22.71 14.36
C GLU A 814 -34.80 22.63 15.16
N SER A 815 -34.71 23.35 16.28
CA SER A 815 -33.64 23.19 17.28
C SER A 815 -33.80 21.85 18.00
N LEU A 816 -32.71 21.09 18.08
CA LEU A 816 -32.63 19.83 18.81
C LEU A 816 -31.96 19.98 20.18
N ASP A 817 -31.26 21.09 20.42
CA ASP A 817 -30.62 21.42 21.70
C ASP A 817 -31.50 22.27 22.64
N GLY A 818 -32.62 22.78 22.13
CA GLY A 818 -33.58 23.59 22.88
C GLY A 818 -33.27 25.08 22.92
N GLU A 819 -32.19 25.53 22.28
CA GLU A 819 -31.84 26.95 22.16
C GLU A 819 -32.36 27.54 20.84
N PRO A 820 -32.73 28.84 20.82
CA PRO A 820 -33.07 29.50 19.57
C PRO A 820 -31.81 29.71 18.71
N HIS A 821 -31.92 29.44 17.41
CA HIS A 821 -30.85 29.66 16.42
C HIS A 821 -31.27 30.72 15.40
N THR A 822 -30.28 31.31 14.73
CA THR A 822 -30.53 32.14 13.55
C THR A 822 -30.54 31.25 12.32
N PHE A 823 -31.72 30.89 11.83
CA PHE A 823 -31.86 30.13 10.59
C PHE A 823 -31.92 31.09 9.40
N THR A 824 -31.20 30.75 8.33
CA THR A 824 -31.17 31.53 7.08
C THR A 824 -31.44 30.63 5.89
N THR A 825 -32.48 30.90 5.13
CA THR A 825 -32.70 30.27 3.81
C THR A 825 -31.92 31.03 2.75
N TRP A 826 -31.24 30.31 1.87
CA TRP A 826 -30.41 30.81 0.78
C TRP A 826 -30.97 30.34 -0.57
N TRP A 827 -30.97 31.23 -1.56
CA TRP A 827 -31.35 30.95 -2.94
C TRP A 827 -30.28 31.51 -3.87
N ASN A 828 -29.58 30.61 -4.58
CA ASN A 828 -28.63 30.99 -5.62
C ASN A 828 -29.32 30.94 -6.97
N MET A 829 -29.51 32.11 -7.57
CA MET A 829 -30.30 32.29 -8.78
C MET A 829 -29.42 32.75 -9.95
N ALA A 830 -29.79 32.35 -11.16
CA ALA A 830 -29.00 32.58 -12.37
C ALA A 830 -28.66 34.07 -12.58
N GLY A 831 -27.41 34.34 -12.99
CA GLY A 831 -26.89 35.71 -13.15
C GLY A 831 -27.54 36.51 -14.30
N GLY A 832 -28.24 35.83 -15.21
CA GLY A 832 -29.02 36.44 -16.30
C GLY A 832 -30.36 37.05 -15.87
N LEU A 833 -30.81 36.78 -14.64
CA LEU A 833 -32.01 37.41 -14.10
C LEU A 833 -31.76 38.88 -13.77
N THR A 834 -32.76 39.73 -14.00
CA THR A 834 -32.70 41.16 -13.69
C THR A 834 -33.71 41.50 -12.61
N LEU A 835 -33.27 41.93 -11.41
CA LEU A 835 -34.18 42.36 -10.35
C LEU A 835 -34.84 43.69 -10.74
N ASN A 836 -36.14 43.65 -11.00
CA ASN A 836 -36.93 44.79 -11.44
C ASN A 836 -37.61 45.52 -10.28
N ASP A 837 -38.05 44.78 -9.27
CA ASP A 837 -38.80 45.29 -8.13
C ASP A 837 -38.58 44.38 -6.90
N SER A 838 -38.64 44.97 -5.72
CA SER A 838 -38.50 44.28 -4.45
C SER A 838 -39.36 44.96 -3.38
N ASP A 839 -40.22 44.19 -2.74
CA ASP A 839 -40.94 44.60 -1.55
C ASP A 839 -40.59 43.70 -0.34
N HIS A 840 -41.29 43.87 0.78
CA HIS A 840 -40.99 43.12 2.00
C HIS A 840 -41.10 41.60 1.85
N ASN A 841 -42.03 41.11 1.02
CA ASN A 841 -42.34 39.69 0.89
C ASN A 841 -42.09 39.16 -0.54
N SER A 842 -41.87 40.01 -1.54
CA SER A 842 -41.81 39.62 -2.95
C SER A 842 -40.59 40.21 -3.65
N LEU A 843 -39.93 39.40 -4.47
CA LEU A 843 -38.91 39.84 -5.43
C LEU A 843 -39.39 39.54 -6.85
N ARG A 844 -39.28 40.53 -7.76
CA ARG A 844 -39.68 40.38 -9.16
C ARG A 844 -38.47 40.48 -10.06
N PHE A 845 -38.17 39.40 -10.76
CA PHE A 845 -37.09 39.32 -11.73
C PHE A 845 -37.64 39.30 -13.16
N GLY A 846 -36.99 40.03 -14.05
CA GLY A 846 -37.10 39.86 -15.50
C GLY A 846 -36.17 38.73 -15.97
N ARG A 847 -36.62 37.97 -16.96
CA ARG A 847 -35.85 36.91 -17.61
C ARG A 847 -36.17 36.86 -19.10
N ASP A 848 -35.32 36.22 -19.89
CA ASP A 848 -35.63 35.97 -21.29
C ASP A 848 -36.93 35.16 -21.40
N GLY A 849 -37.89 35.67 -22.17
CA GLY A 849 -39.19 35.04 -22.37
C GLY A 849 -40.23 35.28 -21.25
N GLY A 850 -39.94 36.05 -20.20
CA GLY A 850 -40.97 36.35 -19.19
C GLY A 850 -40.47 37.00 -17.89
N SER A 851 -41.10 36.61 -16.79
CA SER A 851 -40.76 37.07 -15.43
C SER A 851 -40.71 35.91 -14.45
N LEU A 852 -40.05 36.14 -13.32
CA LEU A 852 -40.01 35.26 -12.16
C LEU A 852 -40.38 36.09 -10.94
N VAL A 853 -41.38 35.64 -10.18
CA VAL A 853 -41.76 36.24 -8.89
C VAL A 853 -41.38 35.27 -7.79
N VAL A 854 -40.67 35.75 -6.78
CA VAL A 854 -40.28 34.99 -5.60
C VAL A 854 -41.00 35.56 -4.39
N ASP A 855 -41.98 34.83 -3.87
CA ASP A 855 -42.83 35.24 -2.76
C ASP A 855 -42.48 34.47 -1.48
N ALA A 856 -42.38 35.21 -0.37
CA ALA A 856 -42.32 34.71 0.99
C ALA A 856 -43.74 34.61 1.57
N VAL A 857 -44.21 33.40 1.89
CA VAL A 857 -45.58 33.18 2.38
C VAL A 857 -45.64 33.02 3.91
N ASP A 858 -44.50 32.82 4.56
CA ASP A 858 -44.36 32.53 5.99
C ASP A 858 -44.18 33.77 6.90
N GLY A 859 -44.06 34.97 6.31
CA GLY A 859 -43.97 36.24 7.06
C GLY A 859 -42.69 36.46 7.87
N GLY A 860 -41.64 35.64 7.71
CA GLY A 860 -40.38 35.74 8.46
C GLY A 860 -39.28 36.57 7.79
N GLY A 861 -38.74 37.61 8.43
CA GLY A 861 -37.56 38.33 7.95
C GLY A 861 -37.75 39.08 6.61
N GLN A 862 -36.79 39.95 6.26
CA GLN A 862 -36.76 40.69 5.00
C GLN A 862 -35.81 40.02 4.01
N TRP A 863 -36.13 40.09 2.71
CA TRP A 863 -35.23 39.67 1.65
C TRP A 863 -33.92 40.49 1.65
N ASP A 864 -32.78 39.80 1.65
CA ASP A 864 -31.47 40.37 1.29
C ASP A 864 -31.02 39.76 -0.04
N ALA A 865 -30.88 40.60 -1.07
CA ALA A 865 -30.51 40.20 -2.42
C ALA A 865 -29.16 40.83 -2.81
N GLN A 866 -28.19 39.98 -3.12
CA GLN A 866 -26.81 40.36 -3.45
C GLN A 866 -26.43 39.80 -4.82
N ARG A 867 -25.57 40.53 -5.56
CA ARG A 867 -25.01 40.08 -6.84
C ARG A 867 -23.53 40.41 -6.91
N GLY A 868 -22.67 39.40 -6.98
CA GLY A 868 -21.23 39.58 -7.10
C GLY A 868 -20.58 40.39 -5.97
N ARG A 869 -20.94 40.14 -4.71
CA ARG A 869 -20.36 40.83 -3.55
C ARG A 869 -19.02 40.18 -3.18
N HIS A 870 -17.99 40.99 -2.90
CA HIS A 870 -16.63 40.47 -2.61
C HIS A 870 -16.29 40.29 -1.12
N THR A 871 -16.95 41.00 -0.20
CA THR A 871 -16.65 40.90 1.25
C THR A 871 -17.93 40.90 2.10
N PRO A 872 -18.32 39.73 2.66
CA PRO A 872 -17.86 38.39 2.26
C PRO A 872 -18.25 38.08 0.79
N LEU A 873 -17.67 37.01 0.22
CA LEU A 873 -18.09 36.51 -1.09
C LEU A 873 -19.54 36.04 -1.00
N LEU A 874 -20.42 36.60 -1.84
CA LEU A 874 -21.82 36.21 -2.01
C LEU A 874 -22.28 36.52 -3.44
N GLY A 875 -23.10 35.65 -4.03
CA GLY A 875 -23.63 35.86 -5.39
C GLY A 875 -22.57 35.66 -6.46
N TRP A 876 -21.79 34.58 -6.35
CA TRP A 876 -20.85 34.13 -7.37
C TRP A 876 -21.10 32.67 -7.73
N ARG A 877 -20.81 32.31 -8.99
CA ARG A 877 -20.70 30.93 -9.47
C ARG A 877 -19.39 30.76 -10.22
N SER A 878 -18.86 29.55 -10.19
CA SER A 878 -17.80 29.09 -11.07
C SER A 878 -18.36 28.17 -12.15
N HIS A 879 -18.69 28.75 -13.30
CA HIS A 879 -19.06 27.98 -14.50
C HIS A 879 -17.83 27.26 -15.08
N ARG A 880 -16.66 27.90 -15.02
CA ARG A 880 -15.38 27.37 -15.47
C ARG A 880 -14.34 27.45 -14.37
N ASP A 881 -13.39 26.52 -14.40
CA ASP A 881 -12.29 26.51 -13.45
C ASP A 881 -11.54 27.85 -13.45
N PHE A 882 -11.25 28.35 -12.25
CA PHE A 882 -10.52 29.56 -11.93
C PHE A 882 -11.21 30.87 -12.35
N GLU A 883 -12.49 30.78 -12.75
CA GLU A 883 -13.32 31.90 -13.10
C GLU A 883 -14.52 31.98 -12.14
N LEU A 884 -14.84 33.20 -11.68
CA LEU A 884 -16.09 33.51 -11.01
C LEU A 884 -16.90 34.48 -11.86
N GLU A 885 -18.19 34.19 -12.00
CA GLU A 885 -19.17 35.05 -12.63
C GLU A 885 -20.26 35.46 -11.62
N PRO A 886 -20.79 36.69 -11.71
CA PRO A 886 -21.78 37.19 -10.77
C PRO A 886 -23.13 36.50 -11.00
N CYS A 887 -23.68 35.93 -9.93
CA CYS A 887 -25.05 35.41 -9.86
C CYS A 887 -25.83 36.13 -8.73
N TRP A 888 -27.12 35.83 -8.59
CA TRP A 888 -27.91 36.36 -7.48
C TRP A 888 -27.84 35.42 -6.30
N ASN A 889 -27.57 35.95 -5.11
CA ASN A 889 -27.76 35.27 -3.85
C ASN A 889 -28.84 36.01 -3.07
N VAL A 890 -29.93 35.31 -2.77
CA VAL A 890 -31.09 35.87 -2.08
C VAL A 890 -31.29 35.11 -0.78
N SER A 891 -31.50 35.82 0.33
CA SER A 891 -31.65 35.19 1.64
C SER A 891 -32.71 35.85 2.52
N ARG A 892 -33.21 35.07 3.50
CA ARG A 892 -34.07 35.51 4.60
C ARG A 892 -33.65 34.81 5.88
N SER A 893 -33.60 35.55 6.98
CA SER A 893 -33.21 35.01 8.29
C SER A 893 -34.28 35.22 9.35
N VAL A 894 -34.38 34.26 10.27
CA VAL A 894 -35.26 34.30 11.44
C VAL A 894 -34.50 33.79 12.67
N PHE A 895 -34.81 34.34 13.85
CA PHE A 895 -34.29 33.85 15.12
C PHE A 895 -35.40 33.09 15.86
N SER A 896 -35.30 31.75 15.90
CA SER A 896 -36.35 30.89 16.47
C SER A 896 -35.80 29.54 16.91
N ARG A 897 -36.59 28.80 17.70
CA ARG A 897 -36.37 27.37 17.98
C ARG A 897 -37.00 26.48 16.91
N HIS A 898 -38.04 26.96 16.25
CA HIS A 898 -38.73 26.27 15.17
C HIS A 898 -39.26 27.30 14.20
N HIS A 899 -39.06 27.10 12.91
CA HIS A 899 -39.63 27.95 11.87
C HIS A 899 -39.88 27.14 10.62
N VAL A 900 -40.83 27.60 9.82
CA VAL A 900 -41.10 27.05 8.50
C VAL A 900 -40.99 28.17 7.49
N PHE A 901 -39.96 28.12 6.64
CA PHE A 901 -39.90 29.00 5.48
C PHE A 901 -40.80 28.44 4.37
N GLU A 902 -41.62 29.28 3.77
CA GLU A 902 -42.42 28.94 2.59
C GLU A 902 -42.07 29.94 1.48
N THR A 903 -41.36 29.45 0.47
CA THR A 903 -40.92 30.25 -0.69
C THR A 903 -41.59 29.75 -1.96
N SER A 904 -42.30 30.63 -2.66
CA SER A 904 -42.99 30.34 -3.92
C SER A 904 -42.31 31.06 -5.08
N PHE A 905 -41.84 30.31 -6.06
CA PHE A 905 -41.28 30.80 -7.32
C PHE A 905 -42.31 30.64 -8.43
N ARG A 906 -42.75 31.74 -9.03
CA ARG A 906 -43.79 31.72 -10.08
C ARG A 906 -43.28 32.30 -11.38
N LEU A 907 -43.48 31.55 -12.47
CA LEU A 907 -43.15 31.99 -13.81
C LEU A 907 -44.33 32.78 -14.39
N GLY A 908 -44.04 33.98 -14.89
CA GLY A 908 -44.97 34.78 -15.68
C GLY A 908 -44.55 34.82 -17.15
N SER A 909 -45.52 34.83 -18.07
CA SER A 909 -45.26 35.07 -19.49
C SER A 909 -44.80 36.50 -19.74
N ALA A 910 -44.05 36.74 -20.81
CA ALA A 910 -43.83 38.10 -21.32
C ALA A 910 -45.20 38.75 -21.60
N ARG A 911 -45.41 39.98 -21.08
CA ARG A 911 -46.61 40.77 -21.39
C ARG A 911 -46.50 41.41 -22.77
#